data_AF-A0A3D0N446-F1
#
_entry.id   AF-A0A3D0N446-F1
#
_cell.length_a   1.000
_cell.length_b   1.000
_cell.length_c   1.000
_cell.angle_alpha   90.00
_cell.angle_beta   90.00
_cell.angle_gamma   90.00
#
_symmetry.space_group_name_H-M   'P 1'
#
loop_
_entity.id
_entity.type
_entity.pdbx_description
1 polymer ?
#
loop_
_entity_poly.entity_id
_entity_poly.type
_entity_poly.pdbx_seq_one_letter_code
_entity_poly.pdbx_strand_id
1 'polypeptide(L)'
;MRTLLLMVMAGAIALPAFAQTAHPRPPNVMRGVYVHARDLMAANVWSEWGSSGFEFVTDDPHSGDQCIRITNVTDEQGGGAGQSVEINQQEAAPLKIAGWSRAEAVDEGAADWQYSIYVDLTYADGEAWSMRIAPFERGTHDWHYSETIIEPEKPLASARVYAFIRNIGGTAWFDDLFFGPPDGENLLKLPGFESNAVGDFSPREQVLSNLDALHANTIHSYIDVPGSERQEQALRETLDALAERGYGVIETPHIAYGTFRDADDPAFPAYACVNGEWGDRWVAACETLAQYPFAGISVVPDEWNWDTGRLKQAYANHADERVKQFYAELSTYCNCERCQERFQADYGMPLPEMGRWSRLPEQSEAYRSFVDFRYRCTTDLVRRAVDAVHSGPYETAADSLICVSPICSDYRLGTGVAWDMVGYETDIDYPTTDPYILLHNYLGDSTHWYVTETAMHLVGSTPKRQCGVVLEAGHLRAEHRPLLPVEIYGSALSSVARGAKEIGFFHYMHLMQQTDAGKTQGQSAFDSVQGCYDLLERIDPWLEGAEPVKRVALLYSRASDEYFSYYLAGEQPNMDVLTHETGDPRYPFLAQKEVLYYLLRAGVPTDLYYLDQVTEEQLADYPTIIVPFPFAVREEQALMLENVARSGKFLLVISEFGSVDELGVPYERPVLLDLLGLQEAPAGKVVGGPIAMAAGDAQIPGEFSVYESVIPAAGAEIFATVSGSNAIIAHRVGAGGVVFLAGEFGIGLPANHENELRDRTVRIQPSELSGCARVLWETISQHALANRPLPTADVELSPMRNAADDLLLFALNWEERPVSVEVALPVGGAGEVFRLGEDGAVAPVSVTAGPDAGRFVLPLSLGAQEVVVLRFAAQ
;
A
#
# COMPACT_ATOMS: atom_id res chain seq x y z
N MET A 1 13.56 -72.62 -27.50
CA MET A 1 13.66 -71.20 -27.92
C MET A 1 12.34 -70.51 -27.60
N ARG A 2 12.26 -69.84 -26.44
CA ARG A 2 11.29 -68.79 -26.09
C ARG A 2 11.61 -68.33 -24.67
N THR A 3 12.18 -67.13 -24.59
CA THR A 3 12.62 -66.43 -23.39
C THR A 3 11.43 -65.74 -22.75
N LEU A 4 11.32 -65.86 -21.43
CA LEU A 4 10.35 -65.18 -20.57
C LEU A 4 10.75 -63.70 -20.47
N LEU A 5 9.83 -62.78 -20.76
CA LEU A 5 10.01 -61.33 -20.60
C LEU A 5 9.52 -60.95 -19.19
N LEU A 6 10.39 -60.37 -18.36
CA LEU A 6 10.02 -59.72 -17.11
C LEU A 6 9.31 -58.39 -17.41
N MET A 7 8.11 -58.21 -16.84
CA MET A 7 7.50 -56.89 -16.66
C MET A 7 8.14 -56.22 -15.44
N VAL A 8 8.80 -55.09 -15.65
CA VAL A 8 9.19 -54.15 -14.58
C VAL A 8 8.10 -53.09 -14.50
N MET A 9 7.33 -53.10 -13.41
CA MET A 9 6.50 -51.96 -13.03
C MET A 9 7.41 -50.85 -12.53
N ALA A 10 7.55 -49.77 -13.31
CA ALA A 10 8.15 -48.53 -12.84
C ALA A 10 7.06 -47.74 -12.10
N GLY A 11 7.14 -47.73 -10.76
CA GLY A 11 6.42 -46.74 -9.96
C GLY A 11 7.07 -45.38 -10.19
N ALA A 12 6.33 -44.44 -10.80
CA ALA A 12 6.72 -43.05 -10.83
C ALA A 12 6.64 -42.50 -9.40
N ILE A 13 7.79 -42.30 -8.76
CA ILE A 13 7.90 -41.44 -7.59
C ILE A 13 7.74 -40.03 -8.13
N ALA A 14 6.60 -39.40 -7.90
CA ALA A 14 6.43 -37.96 -8.11
C ALA A 14 7.37 -37.26 -7.12
N LEU A 15 8.53 -36.81 -7.62
CA LEU A 15 9.32 -35.81 -6.93
C LEU A 15 8.48 -34.52 -6.93
N PRO A 16 8.38 -33.78 -5.81
CA PRO A 16 7.75 -32.47 -5.85
C PRO A 16 8.49 -31.63 -6.89
N ALA A 17 7.75 -31.04 -7.83
CA ALA A 17 8.30 -30.02 -8.70
C ALA A 17 8.77 -28.89 -7.77
N PHE A 18 10.07 -28.61 -7.74
CA PHE A 18 10.57 -27.44 -7.05
C PHE A 18 10.02 -26.21 -7.79
N ALA A 19 9.31 -25.34 -7.08
CA ALA A 19 8.86 -24.06 -7.63
C ALA A 19 10.06 -23.26 -8.12
N GLN A 20 9.89 -22.51 -9.21
CA GLN A 20 10.95 -21.68 -9.76
C GLN A 20 10.96 -20.34 -9.02
N THR A 21 12.14 -19.86 -8.61
CA THR A 21 12.26 -18.54 -7.96
C THR A 21 11.76 -17.45 -8.90
N ALA A 22 10.74 -16.69 -8.50
CA ALA A 22 10.20 -15.63 -9.33
C ALA A 22 11.08 -14.38 -9.33
N HIS A 23 11.59 -14.00 -8.16
CA HIS A 23 12.60 -12.95 -8.05
C HIS A 23 14.00 -13.53 -8.37
N PRO A 24 14.74 -13.02 -9.36
CA PRO A 24 16.00 -13.65 -9.81
C PRO A 24 17.13 -13.57 -8.77
N ARG A 25 17.11 -12.54 -7.91
CA ARG A 25 18.04 -12.34 -6.79
C ARG A 25 17.32 -11.77 -5.55
N PRO A 26 16.58 -12.58 -4.78
CA PRO A 26 15.72 -12.07 -3.71
C PRO A 26 16.57 -11.34 -2.65
N PRO A 27 16.29 -10.05 -2.39
CA PRO A 27 16.96 -9.27 -1.36
C PRO A 27 16.32 -9.52 0.01
N ASN A 28 16.96 -9.05 1.09
CA ASN A 28 16.29 -8.95 2.39
C ASN A 28 15.28 -7.79 2.43
N VAL A 29 15.47 -6.78 1.57
CA VAL A 29 14.50 -5.69 1.33
C VAL A 29 14.30 -5.44 -0.16
N MET A 30 13.07 -5.57 -0.63
CA MET A 30 12.66 -5.17 -1.98
C MET A 30 12.64 -3.63 -2.07
N ARG A 31 13.40 -3.11 -3.03
CA ARG A 31 13.60 -1.68 -3.31
C ARG A 31 12.86 -1.35 -4.60
N GLY A 32 11.58 -1.03 -4.45
CA GLY A 32 10.59 -0.92 -5.50
C GLY A 32 10.33 0.50 -6.02
N VAL A 33 10.08 0.66 -7.32
CA VAL A 33 9.55 1.91 -7.88
C VAL A 33 8.31 1.61 -8.71
N TYR A 34 7.26 2.42 -8.56
CA TYR A 34 6.08 2.33 -9.42
C TYR A 34 6.37 2.86 -10.81
N VAL A 35 6.27 1.97 -11.79
CA VAL A 35 6.48 2.24 -13.21
C VAL A 35 5.25 1.82 -14.00
N HIS A 36 4.83 2.67 -14.92
CA HIS A 36 3.71 2.35 -15.81
C HIS A 36 4.11 1.23 -16.79
N ALA A 37 3.32 0.16 -16.88
CA ALA A 37 3.65 -1.02 -17.70
C ALA A 37 3.96 -0.69 -19.17
N ARG A 38 3.25 0.27 -19.77
CA ARG A 38 3.51 0.78 -21.12
C ARG A 38 4.96 1.24 -21.36
N ASP A 39 5.65 1.72 -20.33
CA ASP A 39 7.04 2.19 -20.44
C ASP A 39 8.04 1.02 -20.32
N LEU A 40 7.56 -0.15 -19.87
CA LEU A 40 8.30 -1.42 -19.78
C LEU A 40 8.01 -2.36 -20.96
N MET A 41 6.87 -2.19 -21.62
CA MET A 41 6.51 -2.96 -22.80
C MET A 41 7.15 -2.35 -24.04
N ALA A 42 7.32 -3.19 -25.07
CA ALA A 42 7.65 -2.71 -26.41
C ALA A 42 6.65 -1.63 -26.84
N ALA A 43 7.12 -0.41 -27.08
CA ALA A 43 6.27 0.56 -27.76
C ALA A 43 6.10 0.10 -29.21
N ASN A 44 4.87 -0.13 -29.65
CA ASN A 44 4.61 -0.36 -31.07
C ASN A 44 4.99 0.92 -31.81
N VAL A 45 5.89 0.79 -32.80
CA VAL A 45 6.31 1.92 -33.65
C VAL A 45 5.10 2.55 -34.36
N TRP A 46 4.09 1.73 -34.65
CA TRP A 46 2.78 2.14 -35.15
C TRP A 46 1.69 1.77 -34.14
N SER A 47 0.94 2.76 -33.63
CA SER A 47 -0.20 2.57 -32.74
C SER A 47 -1.45 2.19 -33.51
N GLU A 48 -2.29 1.31 -32.96
CA GLU A 48 -3.61 1.02 -33.53
C GLU A 48 -4.54 2.24 -33.40
N TRP A 49 -5.36 2.46 -34.42
CA TRP A 49 -6.39 3.48 -34.46
C TRP A 49 -7.74 2.84 -34.81
N GLY A 50 -8.82 3.30 -34.17
CA GLY A 50 -10.17 2.79 -34.40
C GLY A 50 -10.42 1.39 -33.82
N SER A 51 -11.64 0.88 -33.99
CA SER A 51 -12.08 -0.39 -33.41
C SER A 51 -11.51 -1.62 -34.11
N SER A 52 -11.15 -1.52 -35.40
CA SER A 52 -10.60 -2.65 -36.16
C SER A 52 -9.07 -2.63 -36.31
N GLY A 53 -8.38 -1.58 -35.84
CA GLY A 53 -6.92 -1.52 -35.80
C GLY A 53 -6.25 -1.80 -37.15
N PHE A 54 -5.14 -2.56 -37.14
CA PHE A 54 -4.48 -3.07 -38.34
C PHE A 54 -3.80 -4.42 -38.06
N GLU A 55 -3.49 -5.17 -39.11
CA GLU A 55 -2.77 -6.45 -39.05
C GLU A 55 -1.54 -6.42 -39.95
N PHE A 56 -0.40 -6.95 -39.49
CA PHE A 56 0.74 -7.20 -40.37
C PHE A 56 0.46 -8.44 -41.24
N VAL A 57 0.71 -8.34 -42.54
CA VAL A 57 0.52 -9.44 -43.50
C VAL A 57 1.73 -9.57 -44.41
N THR A 58 2.04 -10.81 -44.79
CA THR A 58 3.10 -11.16 -45.76
C THR A 58 2.53 -11.43 -47.16
N ASP A 59 1.22 -11.27 -47.33
CA ASP A 59 0.50 -11.60 -48.56
C ASP A 59 0.52 -10.43 -49.54
N ASP A 60 1.53 -10.45 -50.42
CA ASP A 60 1.75 -9.50 -51.53
C ASP A 60 1.95 -8.05 -51.05
N PRO A 61 3.00 -7.80 -50.24
CA PRO A 61 3.42 -6.45 -49.86
C PRO A 61 3.94 -5.67 -51.08
N HIS A 62 3.90 -4.33 -51.02
CA HIS A 62 4.35 -3.50 -52.14
C HIS A 62 5.88 -3.59 -52.30
N SER A 63 6.59 -3.56 -51.18
CA SER A 63 8.02 -3.83 -51.11
C SER A 63 8.35 -4.65 -49.86
N GLY A 64 9.58 -5.17 -49.76
CA GLY A 64 10.01 -6.02 -48.64
C GLY A 64 9.18 -7.29 -48.40
N ASP A 65 9.04 -7.68 -47.14
CA ASP A 65 8.46 -8.94 -46.67
C ASP A 65 7.06 -8.75 -46.04
N GLN A 66 6.68 -7.54 -45.61
CA GLN A 66 5.42 -7.29 -44.89
C GLN A 66 4.78 -5.95 -45.23
N CYS A 67 3.46 -5.89 -45.16
CA CYS A 67 2.69 -4.63 -45.16
C CYS A 67 1.60 -4.70 -44.10
N ILE A 68 0.84 -3.62 -43.90
CA ILE A 68 -0.33 -3.66 -43.02
C ILE A 68 -1.62 -3.83 -43.83
N ARG A 69 -2.57 -4.59 -43.28
CA ARG A 69 -3.93 -4.75 -43.76
C ARG A 69 -4.90 -4.19 -42.73
N ILE A 70 -5.91 -3.48 -43.20
CA ILE A 70 -7.01 -2.96 -42.39
C ILE A 70 -8.32 -3.36 -43.04
N THR A 71 -9.20 -3.99 -42.26
CA THR A 71 -10.56 -4.34 -42.69
C THR A 71 -11.55 -3.54 -41.86
N ASN A 72 -12.55 -2.94 -42.52
CA ASN A 72 -13.62 -2.22 -41.84
C ASN A 72 -15.00 -2.61 -42.37
N VAL A 73 -15.99 -2.58 -41.50
CA VAL A 73 -17.41 -2.71 -41.85
C VAL A 73 -18.01 -1.32 -42.05
N THR A 74 -18.91 -1.18 -43.01
CA THR A 74 -19.62 0.08 -43.28
C THR A 74 -20.31 0.60 -42.00
N ASP A 75 -20.26 1.92 -41.80
CA ASP A 75 -20.82 2.64 -40.64
C ASP A 75 -20.14 2.39 -39.27
N GLU A 76 -19.05 1.63 -39.22
CA GLU A 76 -18.16 1.59 -38.05
C GLU A 76 -17.08 2.68 -38.09
N GLN A 77 -16.48 2.97 -36.93
CA GLN A 77 -15.47 4.01 -36.75
C GLN A 77 -14.26 3.84 -37.69
N GLY A 78 -13.88 2.60 -38.02
CA GLY A 78 -12.71 2.32 -38.85
C GLY A 78 -11.57 1.61 -38.13
N GLY A 79 -10.50 1.40 -38.89
CA GLY A 79 -9.22 0.86 -38.43
C GLY A 79 -8.05 1.64 -39.04
N GLY A 80 -6.90 1.62 -38.38
CA GLY A 80 -5.73 2.35 -38.82
C GLY A 80 -4.46 2.09 -38.03
N ALA A 81 -3.35 2.54 -38.60
CA ALA A 81 -2.05 2.67 -37.95
C ALA A 81 -1.74 4.16 -37.75
N GLY A 82 -1.15 4.52 -36.61
CA GLY A 82 -0.78 5.89 -36.25
C GLY A 82 0.65 6.02 -35.73
N GLN A 83 1.30 7.15 -35.98
CA GLN A 83 2.62 7.48 -35.44
C GLN A 83 2.72 8.97 -35.11
N SER A 84 3.31 9.30 -33.95
CA SER A 84 3.62 10.68 -33.60
C SER A 84 5.06 11.01 -34.00
N VAL A 85 5.26 12.17 -34.61
CA VAL A 85 6.54 12.62 -35.18
C VAL A 85 6.88 14.01 -34.65
N GLU A 86 8.08 14.17 -34.11
CA GLU A 86 8.65 15.47 -33.76
C GLU A 86 9.31 16.11 -35.00
N ILE A 87 8.93 17.34 -35.34
CA ILE A 87 9.41 18.07 -36.52
C ILE A 87 10.40 19.16 -36.13
N ASN A 88 10.07 19.95 -35.11
CA ASN A 88 10.91 21.00 -34.51
C ASN A 88 11.54 21.99 -35.52
N GLN A 89 10.75 22.45 -36.49
CA GLN A 89 11.16 23.45 -37.48
C GLN A 89 11.51 24.78 -36.81
N GLN A 90 12.62 25.39 -37.22
CA GLN A 90 13.01 26.75 -36.82
C GLN A 90 12.37 27.82 -37.71
N GLU A 91 12.17 27.48 -38.99
CA GLU A 91 11.47 28.29 -39.99
C GLU A 91 10.46 27.40 -40.72
N ALA A 92 9.37 28.00 -41.22
CA ALA A 92 8.34 27.25 -41.95
C ALA A 92 8.94 26.63 -43.23
N ALA A 93 8.82 25.31 -43.38
CA ALA A 93 9.34 24.58 -44.53
C ALA A 93 8.35 23.51 -45.01
N PRO A 94 8.29 23.24 -46.33
CA PRO A 94 7.33 22.28 -46.88
C PRO A 94 7.59 20.86 -46.39
N LEU A 95 6.52 20.08 -46.27
CA LEU A 95 6.55 18.66 -45.94
C LEU A 95 5.79 17.86 -47.00
N LYS A 96 6.20 16.61 -47.21
CA LYS A 96 5.57 15.65 -48.12
C LYS A 96 4.89 14.57 -47.31
N ILE A 97 3.65 14.25 -47.68
CA ILE A 97 2.87 13.11 -47.22
C ILE A 97 2.75 12.18 -48.42
N ALA A 98 3.25 10.95 -48.35
CA ALA A 98 3.16 10.02 -49.47
C ALA A 98 3.17 8.56 -49.03
N GLY A 99 2.79 7.64 -49.90
CA GLY A 99 2.90 6.21 -49.67
C GLY A 99 2.07 5.38 -50.64
N TRP A 100 2.08 4.07 -50.44
CA TRP A 100 1.40 3.11 -51.30
C TRP A 100 0.22 2.48 -50.57
N SER A 101 -0.86 2.26 -51.31
CA SER A 101 -2.01 1.53 -50.79
C SER A 101 -2.68 0.66 -51.86
N ARG A 102 -3.15 -0.51 -51.46
CA ARG A 102 -3.96 -1.45 -52.27
C ARG A 102 -5.34 -1.55 -51.64
N ALA A 103 -6.40 -1.73 -52.43
CA ALA A 103 -7.76 -1.81 -51.91
C ALA A 103 -8.55 -2.98 -52.52
N GLU A 104 -9.39 -3.60 -51.69
CA GLU A 104 -10.39 -4.58 -52.08
C GLU A 104 -11.75 -4.19 -51.50
N ALA A 105 -12.73 -4.03 -52.39
CA ALA A 105 -14.12 -3.72 -52.05
C ALA A 105 -14.29 -2.52 -51.07
N VAL A 106 -13.45 -1.49 -51.19
CA VAL A 106 -13.64 -0.23 -50.44
C VAL A 106 -14.84 0.52 -51.03
N ASP A 107 -15.80 0.90 -50.17
CA ASP A 107 -17.07 1.52 -50.58
C ASP A 107 -16.87 2.65 -51.61
N GLU A 108 -17.66 2.65 -52.69
CA GLU A 108 -17.52 3.62 -53.78
C GLU A 108 -17.68 5.07 -53.28
N GLY A 109 -16.89 5.99 -53.85
CA GLY A 109 -16.90 7.40 -53.47
C GLY A 109 -15.65 8.14 -53.92
N ALA A 110 -15.55 9.42 -53.55
CA ALA A 110 -14.37 10.24 -53.86
C ALA A 110 -13.15 9.84 -53.02
N ALA A 111 -11.96 9.94 -53.60
CA ALA A 111 -10.70 9.90 -52.86
C ALA A 111 -10.67 11.07 -51.85
N ASP A 112 -10.74 10.75 -50.56
CA ASP A 112 -10.87 11.72 -49.47
C ASP A 112 -10.30 11.15 -48.16
N TRP A 113 -10.36 11.92 -47.07
CA TRP A 113 -9.86 11.59 -45.74
C TRP A 113 -10.33 10.25 -45.15
N GLN A 114 -11.38 9.63 -45.69
CA GLN A 114 -11.90 8.35 -45.19
C GLN A 114 -10.98 7.17 -45.56
N TYR A 115 -10.16 7.32 -46.59
CA TYR A 115 -9.15 6.36 -47.02
C TYR A 115 -7.91 7.11 -47.52
N SER A 116 -6.96 7.34 -46.62
CA SER A 116 -5.84 8.26 -46.85
C SER A 116 -4.70 8.03 -45.87
N ILE A 117 -3.52 8.54 -46.23
CA ILE A 117 -2.55 8.96 -45.21
C ILE A 117 -3.02 10.31 -44.68
N TYR A 118 -3.29 10.39 -43.39
CA TYR A 118 -3.88 11.55 -42.74
C TYR A 118 -2.92 12.11 -41.70
N VAL A 119 -2.72 13.43 -41.68
CA VAL A 119 -1.78 14.10 -40.78
C VAL A 119 -2.45 15.27 -40.09
N ASP A 120 -2.41 15.27 -38.77
CA ASP A 120 -2.70 16.43 -37.93
C ASP A 120 -1.39 17.03 -37.42
N LEU A 121 -1.21 18.33 -37.61
CA LEU A 121 0.02 19.04 -37.30
C LEU A 121 -0.19 20.03 -36.15
N THR A 122 0.87 20.35 -35.43
CA THR A 122 0.88 21.41 -34.42
C THR A 122 2.00 22.39 -34.73
N TYR A 123 1.67 23.68 -34.81
CA TYR A 123 2.64 24.75 -34.97
C TYR A 123 3.48 24.95 -33.70
N ALA A 124 4.65 25.58 -33.84
CA ALA A 124 5.55 25.86 -32.71
C ALA A 124 4.93 26.78 -31.63
N ASP A 125 3.87 27.51 -31.96
CA ASP A 125 3.09 28.33 -31.01
C ASP A 125 1.92 27.56 -30.35
N GLY A 126 1.76 26.26 -30.66
CA GLY A 126 0.72 25.39 -30.13
C GLY A 126 -0.59 25.39 -30.93
N GLU A 127 -0.72 26.20 -31.98
CA GLU A 127 -1.91 26.20 -32.85
C GLU A 127 -1.98 24.92 -33.70
N ALA A 128 -3.17 24.30 -33.79
CA ALA A 128 -3.37 23.07 -34.55
C ALA A 128 -3.60 23.35 -36.05
N TRP A 129 -2.95 22.55 -36.90
CA TRP A 129 -3.17 22.52 -38.35
C TRP A 129 -3.56 21.11 -38.80
N SER A 130 -4.85 20.83 -38.67
CA SER A 130 -5.40 19.49 -38.88
C SER A 130 -5.69 19.16 -40.35
N MET A 131 -5.92 17.87 -40.61
CA MET A 131 -6.51 17.35 -41.85
C MET A 131 -5.69 17.63 -43.11
N ARG A 132 -4.39 17.32 -43.06
CA ARG A 132 -3.58 17.20 -44.27
C ARG A 132 -3.60 15.75 -44.72
N ILE A 133 -3.87 15.50 -45.99
CA ILE A 133 -4.09 14.13 -46.48
C ILE A 133 -3.36 13.86 -47.79
N ALA A 134 -2.95 12.60 -47.98
CA ALA A 134 -2.70 11.99 -49.28
C ALA A 134 -3.77 10.90 -49.49
N PRO A 135 -4.87 11.20 -50.21
CA PRO A 135 -6.01 10.29 -50.34
C PRO A 135 -5.77 9.21 -51.40
N PHE A 136 -6.39 8.05 -51.24
CA PHE A 136 -6.38 6.96 -52.21
C PHE A 136 -7.75 6.82 -52.90
N GLU A 137 -7.75 6.34 -54.13
CA GLU A 137 -8.98 6.06 -54.88
C GLU A 137 -9.78 4.93 -54.22
N ARG A 138 -11.10 5.04 -54.15
CA ARG A 138 -11.94 3.98 -53.57
C ARG A 138 -12.21 2.86 -54.57
N GLY A 139 -12.83 1.77 -54.11
CA GLY A 139 -13.12 0.59 -54.91
C GLY A 139 -12.06 -0.49 -54.75
N THR A 140 -11.80 -1.23 -55.83
CA THR A 140 -10.79 -2.29 -55.86
C THR A 140 -9.68 -1.91 -56.82
N HIS A 141 -8.45 -1.84 -56.32
CA HIS A 141 -7.27 -1.51 -57.10
C HIS A 141 -6.02 -2.19 -56.53
N ASP A 142 -5.07 -2.45 -57.41
CA ASP A 142 -3.72 -2.88 -57.04
C ASP A 142 -2.95 -1.71 -56.39
N TRP A 143 -1.71 -1.92 -55.94
CA TRP A 143 -0.89 -0.89 -55.30
C TRP A 143 -0.86 0.43 -56.07
N HIS A 144 -1.34 1.48 -55.40
CA HIS A 144 -1.50 2.83 -55.92
C HIS A 144 -0.72 3.80 -55.05
N TYR A 145 0.11 4.63 -55.68
CA TYR A 145 0.87 5.68 -55.00
C TYR A 145 0.03 6.95 -54.84
N SER A 146 0.05 7.55 -53.65
CA SER A 146 -0.52 8.88 -53.40
C SER A 146 0.53 9.79 -52.76
N GLU A 147 0.52 11.06 -53.14
CA GLU A 147 1.45 12.08 -52.63
C GLU A 147 0.76 13.44 -52.51
N THR A 148 1.12 14.20 -51.47
CA THR A 148 0.75 15.60 -51.30
C THR A 148 1.88 16.36 -50.63
N ILE A 149 2.28 17.50 -51.21
CA ILE A 149 3.18 18.47 -50.58
C ILE A 149 2.33 19.52 -49.88
N ILE A 150 2.64 19.78 -48.61
CA ILE A 150 2.00 20.80 -47.79
C ILE A 150 2.99 21.91 -47.46
N GLU A 151 2.51 23.16 -47.48
CA GLU A 151 3.29 24.35 -47.21
C GLU A 151 2.75 25.05 -45.94
N PRO A 152 3.41 24.89 -44.78
CA PRO A 152 2.95 25.52 -43.55
C PRO A 152 3.18 27.04 -43.59
N GLU A 153 2.26 27.81 -42.99
CA GLU A 153 2.42 29.26 -42.85
C GLU A 153 3.37 29.66 -41.70
N LYS A 154 3.60 28.74 -40.75
CA LYS A 154 4.43 28.92 -39.55
C LYS A 154 5.30 27.68 -39.30
N PRO A 155 6.41 27.78 -38.54
CA PRO A 155 7.22 26.63 -38.17
C PRO A 155 6.39 25.58 -37.41
N LEU A 156 6.59 24.31 -37.75
CA LEU A 156 5.89 23.17 -37.16
C LEU A 156 6.68 22.54 -35.99
N ALA A 157 5.98 22.21 -34.90
CA ALA A 157 6.54 21.48 -33.77
C ALA A 157 6.46 19.97 -33.97
N SER A 158 5.27 19.44 -34.22
CA SER A 158 5.02 17.99 -34.27
C SER A 158 3.85 17.62 -35.19
N ALA A 159 3.72 16.32 -35.48
CA ALA A 159 2.66 15.72 -36.28
C ALA A 159 2.14 14.42 -35.67
N ARG A 160 0.87 14.11 -35.94
CA ARG A 160 0.29 12.78 -35.81
C ARG A 160 -0.10 12.29 -37.19
N VAL A 161 0.59 11.26 -37.66
CA VAL A 161 0.42 10.64 -38.98
C VAL A 161 -0.38 9.36 -38.81
N TYR A 162 -1.36 9.14 -39.69
CA TYR A 162 -2.19 7.95 -39.71
C TYR A 162 -2.30 7.38 -41.11
N ALA A 163 -2.40 6.06 -41.23
CA ALA A 163 -2.95 5.38 -42.39
C ALA A 163 -4.21 4.66 -41.92
N PHE A 164 -5.38 5.04 -42.45
CA PHE A 164 -6.65 4.42 -42.05
C PHE A 164 -7.65 4.26 -43.18
N ILE A 165 -8.61 3.38 -42.93
CA ILE A 165 -9.92 3.36 -43.57
C ILE A 165 -10.96 3.61 -42.47
N ARG A 166 -11.81 4.63 -42.63
CA ARG A 166 -12.75 5.06 -41.59
C ARG A 166 -14.09 5.54 -42.09
N ASN A 167 -15.15 5.18 -41.35
CA ASN A 167 -16.54 5.45 -41.69
C ASN A 167 -16.98 4.90 -43.07
N ILE A 168 -16.25 3.93 -43.62
CA ILE A 168 -16.54 3.22 -44.87
C ILE A 168 -16.09 1.77 -44.76
N GLY A 169 -16.80 0.86 -45.42
CA GLY A 169 -16.46 -0.55 -45.49
C GLY A 169 -15.39 -0.86 -46.53
N GLY A 170 -14.70 -1.98 -46.34
CA GLY A 170 -13.72 -2.54 -47.28
C GLY A 170 -12.43 -2.98 -46.62
N THR A 171 -11.50 -3.47 -47.45
CA THR A 171 -10.15 -3.86 -47.02
C THR A 171 -9.12 -3.01 -47.74
N ALA A 172 -8.19 -2.42 -47.00
CA ALA A 172 -7.08 -1.65 -47.52
C ALA A 172 -5.75 -2.17 -46.97
N TRP A 173 -4.72 -2.16 -47.81
CA TRP A 173 -3.35 -2.43 -47.40
C TRP A 173 -2.51 -1.17 -47.57
N PHE A 174 -1.58 -0.92 -46.67
CA PHE A 174 -0.67 0.23 -46.75
C PHE A 174 0.77 -0.21 -46.62
N ASP A 175 1.63 0.46 -47.37
CA ASP A 175 3.05 0.16 -47.41
C ASP A 175 3.87 1.39 -47.84
N ASP A 176 5.17 1.38 -47.54
CA ASP A 176 6.15 2.38 -47.95
C ASP A 176 5.70 3.84 -47.70
N LEU A 177 5.22 4.12 -46.50
CA LEU A 177 4.73 5.45 -46.11
C LEU A 177 5.87 6.48 -46.01
N PHE A 178 5.57 7.74 -46.24
CA PHE A 178 6.52 8.84 -46.14
C PHE A 178 5.87 10.05 -45.49
N PHE A 179 6.53 10.57 -44.46
CA PHE A 179 6.25 11.90 -43.94
C PHE A 179 7.57 12.60 -43.59
N GLY A 180 7.84 13.75 -44.20
CA GLY A 180 9.10 14.46 -43.99
C GLY A 180 9.34 15.55 -45.05
N PRO A 181 10.51 16.22 -45.06
CA PRO A 181 10.84 17.17 -46.11
C PRO A 181 10.81 16.49 -47.50
N PRO A 182 10.32 17.15 -48.58
CA PRO A 182 10.14 16.52 -49.89
C PRO A 182 11.35 15.76 -50.45
N ASP A 183 12.56 16.28 -50.22
CA ASP A 183 13.84 15.70 -50.62
C ASP A 183 14.71 15.30 -49.41
N GLY A 184 14.10 15.16 -48.22
CA GLY A 184 14.79 14.87 -46.98
C GLY A 184 14.60 13.44 -46.50
N GLU A 185 15.05 13.19 -45.26
CA GLU A 185 14.83 11.92 -44.57
C GLU A 185 13.34 11.72 -44.25
N ASN A 186 12.91 10.46 -44.29
CA ASN A 186 11.59 10.08 -43.81
C ASN A 186 11.59 10.18 -42.28
N LEU A 187 10.67 10.96 -41.74
CA LEU A 187 10.54 11.14 -40.29
C LEU A 187 9.70 10.02 -39.65
N LEU A 188 9.04 9.18 -40.46
CA LEU A 188 8.39 7.96 -39.98
C LEU A 188 9.44 6.88 -39.69
N LYS A 189 9.31 6.24 -38.53
CA LYS A 189 9.96 4.98 -38.22
C LYS A 189 9.17 3.83 -38.87
N LEU A 190 9.89 2.82 -39.39
CA LEU A 190 9.33 1.65 -40.08
C LEU A 190 8.24 1.97 -41.12
N PRO A 191 8.56 2.82 -42.12
CA PRO A 191 7.57 3.26 -43.12
C PRO A 191 7.02 2.14 -44.01
N GLY A 192 7.80 1.09 -44.26
CA GLY A 192 7.40 -0.09 -45.05
C GLY A 192 6.94 -1.27 -44.21
N PHE A 193 6.67 -1.09 -42.91
CA PHE A 193 6.11 -2.14 -42.04
C PHE A 193 6.89 -3.47 -41.96
N GLU A 194 8.19 -3.43 -42.26
CA GLU A 194 9.08 -4.59 -42.29
C GLU A 194 9.45 -5.15 -40.90
N SER A 195 9.07 -6.40 -40.65
CA SER A 195 9.42 -7.32 -39.55
C SER A 195 8.56 -7.35 -38.26
N ASN A 196 8.20 -8.58 -37.86
CA ASN A 196 7.53 -8.97 -36.61
C ASN A 196 8.34 -8.75 -35.30
N ALA A 197 9.45 -7.99 -35.29
CA ALA A 197 10.44 -8.05 -34.20
C ALA A 197 10.99 -6.71 -33.66
N VAL A 198 10.41 -5.55 -33.99
CA VAL A 198 10.99 -4.27 -33.54
C VAL A 198 9.96 -3.42 -32.78
N GLY A 199 9.74 -3.79 -31.52
CA GLY A 199 9.30 -2.84 -30.52
C GLY A 199 10.36 -1.75 -30.34
N ASP A 200 9.95 -0.50 -30.17
CA ASP A 200 10.86 0.51 -29.63
C ASP A 200 11.03 0.24 -28.13
N PHE A 201 12.19 -0.30 -27.77
CA PHE A 201 12.56 -0.62 -26.39
C PHE A 201 13.33 0.52 -25.71
N SER A 202 13.59 1.65 -26.40
CA SER A 202 14.31 2.77 -25.78
C SER A 202 13.61 3.32 -24.52
N PRO A 203 12.26 3.36 -24.42
CA PRO A 203 11.60 3.75 -23.17
C PRO A 203 11.96 2.81 -22.02
N ARG A 204 11.90 1.48 -22.25
CA ARG A 204 12.29 0.48 -21.26
C ARG A 204 13.74 0.64 -20.84
N GLU A 205 14.67 0.75 -21.78
CA GLU A 205 16.10 0.91 -21.44
C GLU A 205 16.37 2.20 -20.64
N GLN A 206 15.67 3.30 -20.96
CA GLN A 206 15.78 4.54 -20.20
C GLN A 206 15.25 4.37 -18.77
N VAL A 207 14.10 3.72 -18.60
CA VAL A 207 13.55 3.39 -17.28
C VAL A 207 14.55 2.54 -16.50
N LEU A 208 15.03 1.44 -17.08
CA LEU A 208 15.97 0.54 -16.42
C LEU A 208 17.28 1.23 -16.04
N SER A 209 17.81 2.10 -16.90
CA SER A 209 18.99 2.91 -16.56
C SER A 209 18.74 3.84 -15.37
N ASN A 210 17.54 4.40 -15.24
CA ASN A 210 17.18 5.26 -14.11
C ASN A 210 16.99 4.44 -12.82
N LEU A 211 16.39 3.25 -12.92
CA LEU A 211 16.25 2.32 -11.80
C LEU A 211 17.60 1.80 -11.30
N ASP A 212 18.54 1.49 -12.21
CA ASP A 212 19.92 1.11 -11.86
C ASP A 212 20.60 2.25 -11.09
N ALA A 213 20.42 3.50 -11.54
CA ALA A 213 20.98 4.68 -10.88
C ALA A 213 20.37 4.90 -9.49
N LEU A 214 19.11 4.53 -9.28
CA LEU A 214 18.42 4.56 -7.99
C LEU A 214 18.82 3.38 -7.07
N HIS A 215 19.59 2.40 -7.54
CA HIS A 215 19.82 1.15 -6.82
C HIS A 215 18.52 0.34 -6.55
N ALA A 216 17.50 0.49 -7.41
CA ALA A 216 16.28 -0.32 -7.31
C ALA A 216 16.57 -1.79 -7.68
N ASN A 217 15.78 -2.71 -7.12
CA ASN A 217 15.82 -4.14 -7.49
C ASN A 217 14.44 -4.73 -7.75
N THR A 218 13.38 -3.93 -7.57
CA THR A 218 12.00 -4.35 -7.75
C THR A 218 11.24 -3.28 -8.53
N ILE A 219 10.26 -3.69 -9.32
CA ILE A 219 9.35 -2.81 -10.06
C ILE A 219 7.93 -3.10 -9.59
N HIS A 220 7.20 -2.06 -9.25
CA HIS A 220 5.75 -2.15 -9.06
C HIS A 220 5.05 -1.70 -10.33
N SER A 221 4.06 -2.46 -10.79
CA SER A 221 3.29 -2.10 -11.98
C SER A 221 1.81 -2.45 -11.86
N TYR A 222 1.07 -1.97 -12.87
CA TYR A 222 -0.34 -2.26 -13.09
C TYR A 222 -0.49 -2.74 -14.54
N ILE A 223 -0.96 -3.97 -14.71
CA ILE A 223 -1.26 -4.59 -16.00
C ILE A 223 -2.68 -5.14 -16.04
N ASP A 224 -3.25 -5.10 -17.24
CA ASP A 224 -4.41 -5.92 -17.55
C ASP A 224 -3.97 -7.39 -17.69
N VAL A 225 -4.84 -8.31 -17.26
CA VAL A 225 -4.65 -9.74 -17.52
C VAL A 225 -4.58 -9.96 -19.04
N PRO A 226 -3.56 -10.67 -19.55
CA PRO A 226 -3.41 -10.88 -20.99
C PRO A 226 -4.63 -11.64 -21.55
N GLY A 227 -5.27 -11.07 -22.58
CA GLY A 227 -6.46 -11.63 -23.22
C GLY A 227 -6.22 -12.19 -24.62
N SER A 228 -4.97 -12.19 -25.09
CA SER A 228 -4.58 -12.67 -26.43
C SER A 228 -3.15 -13.22 -26.42
N GLU A 229 -2.83 -14.15 -27.32
CA GLU A 229 -1.49 -14.73 -27.47
C GLU A 229 -0.39 -13.66 -27.64
N ARG A 230 -0.70 -12.56 -28.35
CA ARG A 230 0.22 -11.43 -28.52
C ARG A 230 0.54 -10.72 -27.21
N GLN A 231 -0.47 -10.49 -26.37
CA GLN A 231 -0.28 -9.88 -25.04
C GLN A 231 0.49 -10.81 -24.11
N GLU A 232 0.20 -12.12 -24.16
CA GLU A 232 0.95 -13.11 -23.38
C GLU A 232 2.44 -13.15 -23.78
N GLN A 233 2.72 -13.13 -25.09
CA GLN A 233 4.09 -13.10 -25.59
C GLN A 233 4.81 -11.82 -25.15
N ALA A 234 4.19 -10.65 -25.34
CA ALA A 234 4.77 -9.37 -24.93
C ALA A 234 5.07 -9.32 -23.43
N LEU A 235 4.17 -9.87 -22.61
CA LEU A 235 4.38 -9.96 -21.17
C LEU A 235 5.59 -10.84 -20.82
N ARG A 236 5.72 -12.03 -21.43
CA ARG A 236 6.87 -12.92 -21.22
C ARG A 236 8.18 -12.26 -21.62
N GLU A 237 8.23 -11.65 -22.80
CA GLU A 237 9.42 -10.96 -23.29
C GLU A 237 9.83 -9.80 -22.38
N THR A 238 8.85 -9.06 -21.85
CA THR A 238 9.13 -8.02 -20.85
C THR A 238 9.67 -8.61 -19.56
N LEU A 239 9.01 -9.61 -18.97
CA LEU A 239 9.46 -10.21 -17.71
C LEU A 239 10.85 -10.86 -17.82
N ASP A 240 11.14 -11.53 -18.93
CA ASP A 240 12.47 -12.11 -19.19
C ASP A 240 13.55 -11.01 -19.24
N ALA A 241 13.29 -9.91 -19.95
CA ALA A 241 14.22 -8.78 -20.03
C ALA A 241 14.46 -8.11 -18.66
N LEU A 242 13.43 -8.01 -17.82
CA LEU A 242 13.55 -7.47 -16.45
C LEU A 242 14.35 -8.43 -15.55
N ALA A 243 14.08 -9.73 -15.64
CA ALA A 243 14.76 -10.76 -14.88
C ALA A 243 16.26 -10.86 -15.24
N GLU A 244 16.62 -10.74 -16.52
CA GLU A 244 18.02 -10.70 -16.99
C GLU A 244 18.82 -9.57 -16.33
N ARG A 245 18.18 -8.43 -16.05
CA ARG A 245 18.78 -7.29 -15.35
C ARG A 245 18.68 -7.38 -13.83
N GLY A 246 18.01 -8.41 -13.30
CA GLY A 246 17.95 -8.72 -11.88
C GLY A 246 16.76 -8.11 -11.13
N TYR A 247 15.76 -7.61 -11.85
CA TYR A 247 14.55 -7.02 -11.24
C TYR A 247 13.50 -8.06 -10.91
N GLY A 248 12.92 -8.00 -9.70
CA GLY A 248 11.60 -8.57 -9.42
C GLY A 248 10.48 -7.65 -9.89
N VAL A 249 9.31 -8.21 -10.19
CA VAL A 249 8.11 -7.44 -10.54
C VAL A 249 6.98 -7.78 -9.59
N ILE A 250 6.45 -6.77 -8.89
CA ILE A 250 5.25 -6.85 -8.09
C ILE A 250 4.10 -6.25 -8.91
N GLU A 251 3.08 -7.06 -9.13
CA GLU A 251 1.99 -6.73 -10.05
C GLU A 251 0.68 -6.50 -9.31
N THR A 252 0.01 -5.38 -9.61
CA THR A 252 -1.36 -5.13 -9.15
C THR A 252 -2.33 -5.31 -10.32
N PRO A 253 -3.11 -6.41 -10.33
CA PRO A 253 -3.99 -6.73 -11.46
C PRO A 253 -5.05 -5.64 -11.67
N HIS A 254 -5.38 -5.36 -12.93
CA HIS A 254 -6.57 -4.59 -13.29
C HIS A 254 -7.65 -5.47 -13.92
N ILE A 255 -8.89 -5.34 -13.43
CA ILE A 255 -10.06 -6.08 -13.92
C ILE A 255 -11.26 -5.15 -14.02
N ALA A 256 -11.87 -5.07 -15.20
CA ALA A 256 -13.07 -4.29 -15.41
C ALA A 256 -14.28 -4.80 -14.59
N TYR A 257 -15.08 -3.88 -14.04
CA TYR A 257 -16.29 -4.23 -13.26
C TYR A 257 -17.36 -4.97 -14.07
N GLY A 258 -17.37 -4.83 -15.40
CA GLY A 258 -18.31 -5.47 -16.33
C GLY A 258 -18.70 -4.53 -17.47
N THR A 259 -19.06 -5.08 -18.62
CA THR A 259 -19.53 -4.31 -19.79
C THR A 259 -20.88 -4.86 -20.24
N PHE A 260 -21.81 -3.96 -20.56
CA PHE A 260 -23.15 -4.26 -21.07
C PHE A 260 -23.65 -3.07 -21.89
N ARG A 261 -24.53 -3.32 -22.86
CA ARG A 261 -24.96 -2.28 -23.81
C ARG A 261 -25.99 -1.32 -23.22
N ASP A 262 -26.95 -1.86 -22.48
CA ASP A 262 -28.14 -1.17 -21.98
C ASP A 262 -28.74 -1.95 -20.78
N ALA A 263 -29.82 -1.45 -20.17
CA ALA A 263 -30.41 -2.09 -19.01
C ALA A 263 -31.20 -3.38 -19.32
N ASP A 264 -31.36 -3.76 -20.59
CA ASP A 264 -32.00 -5.03 -21.01
C ASP A 264 -30.96 -6.12 -21.29
N ASP A 265 -29.67 -5.80 -21.21
CA ASP A 265 -28.56 -6.73 -21.35
C ASP A 265 -28.57 -7.75 -20.18
N PRO A 266 -28.45 -9.05 -20.42
CA PRO A 266 -28.42 -10.06 -19.36
C PRO A 266 -27.24 -9.92 -18.39
N ALA A 267 -26.17 -9.22 -18.78
CA ALA A 267 -25.05 -8.90 -17.88
C ALA A 267 -25.32 -7.70 -16.96
N PHE A 268 -26.44 -6.99 -17.15
CA PHE A 268 -26.87 -5.91 -16.25
C PHE A 268 -27.78 -6.44 -15.12
N PRO A 269 -27.55 -6.07 -13.85
CA PRO A 269 -26.46 -5.22 -13.35
C PRO A 269 -25.18 -6.00 -13.00
N ALA A 270 -24.03 -5.31 -13.06
CA ALA A 270 -22.77 -5.81 -12.52
C ALA A 270 -22.52 -5.26 -11.11
N TYR A 271 -21.95 -6.10 -10.24
CA TYR A 271 -21.57 -5.71 -8.88
C TYR A 271 -20.09 -6.01 -8.65
N ALA A 272 -19.38 -5.12 -7.96
CA ALA A 272 -18.10 -5.38 -7.30
C ALA A 272 -18.31 -6.22 -6.03
N CYS A 273 -18.97 -7.37 -6.18
CA CYS A 273 -19.31 -8.26 -5.08
C CYS A 273 -18.20 -9.30 -4.90
N VAL A 274 -17.56 -9.30 -3.73
CA VAL A 274 -16.54 -10.30 -3.37
C VAL A 274 -17.10 -11.73 -3.28
N ASN A 275 -18.41 -11.85 -3.04
CA ASN A 275 -19.15 -13.11 -2.94
C ASN A 275 -19.77 -13.55 -4.29
N GLY A 276 -19.54 -12.80 -5.37
CA GLY A 276 -20.17 -13.04 -6.66
C GLY A 276 -19.16 -13.08 -7.80
N GLU A 277 -19.68 -12.94 -9.02
CA GLU A 277 -18.91 -13.08 -10.26
C GLU A 277 -17.65 -12.21 -10.31
N TRP A 278 -17.72 -10.97 -9.80
CA TRP A 278 -16.53 -10.12 -9.76
C TRP A 278 -15.41 -10.72 -8.90
N GLY A 279 -15.73 -11.25 -7.71
CA GLY A 279 -14.76 -11.92 -6.85
C GLY A 279 -14.18 -13.17 -7.50
N ASP A 280 -14.99 -13.94 -8.23
CA ASP A 280 -14.51 -15.14 -8.94
C ASP A 280 -13.58 -14.79 -10.10
N ARG A 281 -13.89 -13.74 -10.88
CA ARG A 281 -13.00 -13.22 -11.93
C ARG A 281 -11.71 -12.66 -11.35
N TRP A 282 -11.76 -12.06 -10.16
CA TRP A 282 -10.58 -11.57 -9.46
C TRP A 282 -9.61 -12.69 -9.09
N VAL A 283 -10.14 -13.77 -8.50
CA VAL A 283 -9.34 -14.97 -8.18
C VAL A 283 -8.76 -15.60 -9.46
N ALA A 284 -9.56 -15.71 -10.53
CA ALA A 284 -9.10 -16.26 -11.80
C ALA A 284 -7.98 -15.41 -12.46
N ALA A 285 -8.04 -14.08 -12.31
CA ALA A 285 -6.96 -13.20 -12.76
C ALA A 285 -5.66 -13.43 -11.97
N CYS A 286 -5.75 -13.57 -10.64
CA CYS A 286 -4.59 -13.92 -9.81
C CYS A 286 -3.98 -15.26 -10.24
N GLU A 287 -4.81 -16.28 -10.47
CA GLU A 287 -4.38 -17.60 -10.96
C GLU A 287 -3.69 -17.53 -12.33
N THR A 288 -4.23 -16.69 -13.23
CA THR A 288 -3.66 -16.48 -14.56
C THR A 288 -2.30 -15.80 -14.49
N LEU A 289 -2.17 -14.74 -13.68
CA LEU A 289 -0.92 -14.01 -13.51
C LEU A 289 0.13 -14.85 -12.77
N ALA A 290 -0.27 -15.75 -11.87
CA ALA A 290 0.61 -16.69 -11.20
C ALA A 290 1.34 -17.65 -12.17
N GLN A 291 0.91 -17.76 -13.44
CA GLN A 291 1.59 -18.54 -14.48
C GLN A 291 2.83 -17.85 -15.06
N TYR A 292 3.19 -16.66 -14.55
CA TYR A 292 4.31 -15.85 -14.97
C TYR A 292 5.24 -15.57 -13.78
N PRO A 293 6.53 -15.29 -14.01
CA PRO A 293 7.52 -15.10 -12.94
C PRO A 293 7.42 -13.73 -12.26
N PHE A 294 6.24 -13.38 -11.71
CA PHE A 294 6.09 -12.20 -10.87
C PHE A 294 6.65 -12.47 -9.47
N ALA A 295 7.43 -11.54 -8.93
CA ALA A 295 7.93 -11.60 -7.56
C ALA A 295 6.79 -11.49 -6.53
N GLY A 296 5.75 -10.70 -6.84
CA GLY A 296 4.54 -10.61 -6.05
C GLY A 296 3.32 -10.27 -6.90
N ILE A 297 2.13 -10.68 -6.44
CA ILE A 297 0.84 -10.34 -7.06
C ILE A 297 -0.09 -9.83 -5.97
N SER A 298 -0.67 -8.64 -6.18
CA SER A 298 -1.66 -8.09 -5.26
C SER A 298 -2.95 -8.90 -5.29
N VAL A 299 -3.33 -9.45 -4.13
CA VAL A 299 -4.54 -10.26 -3.95
C VAL A 299 -5.82 -9.44 -3.81
N VAL A 300 -5.71 -8.11 -3.83
CA VAL A 300 -6.82 -7.16 -3.84
C VAL A 300 -6.55 -6.03 -4.84
N PRO A 301 -7.58 -5.33 -5.33
CA PRO A 301 -7.40 -4.13 -6.13
C PRO A 301 -6.61 -3.05 -5.40
N ASP A 302 -6.03 -2.15 -6.18
CA ASP A 302 -5.41 -0.89 -5.72
C ASP A 302 -6.32 -0.15 -4.72
N GLU A 303 -5.76 0.23 -3.57
CA GLU A 303 -6.45 0.89 -2.44
C GLU A 303 -7.80 0.25 -2.09
N TRP A 304 -7.80 -1.06 -1.81
CA TRP A 304 -9.04 -1.83 -1.67
C TRP A 304 -10.00 -1.29 -0.60
N ASN A 305 -11.23 -1.02 -1.04
CA ASN A 305 -12.40 -0.71 -0.21
C ASN A 305 -13.63 -1.43 -0.77
N TRP A 306 -14.40 -2.11 0.09
CA TRP A 306 -15.60 -2.82 -0.36
C TRP A 306 -16.88 -1.97 -0.29
N ASP A 307 -16.96 -0.93 -1.10
CA ASP A 307 -18.16 -0.08 -1.27
C ASP A 307 -18.64 0.00 -2.73
N THR A 308 -19.76 0.70 -2.97
CA THR A 308 -20.32 0.88 -4.32
C THR A 308 -19.86 2.15 -5.02
N GLY A 309 -18.96 2.93 -4.42
CA GLY A 309 -18.48 4.21 -4.92
C GLY A 309 -17.80 4.09 -6.29
N ARG A 310 -16.90 3.12 -6.44
CA ARG A 310 -16.20 2.88 -7.72
C ARG A 310 -17.16 2.46 -8.84
N LEU A 311 -18.20 1.67 -8.54
CA LEU A 311 -19.25 1.32 -9.52
C LEU A 311 -20.06 2.54 -9.95
N LYS A 312 -20.45 3.39 -9.00
CA LYS A 312 -21.16 4.65 -9.28
C LYS A 312 -20.38 5.52 -10.23
N GLN A 313 -19.07 5.68 -9.99
CA GLN A 313 -18.19 6.45 -10.86
C GLN A 313 -18.04 5.79 -12.24
N ALA A 314 -17.80 4.49 -12.29
CA ALA A 314 -17.58 3.75 -13.53
C ALA A 314 -18.76 3.86 -14.51
N TYR A 315 -20.00 3.86 -14.00
CA TYR A 315 -21.22 3.89 -14.83
C TYR A 315 -21.95 5.24 -14.85
N ALA A 316 -21.40 6.30 -14.23
CA ALA A 316 -22.03 7.62 -14.17
C ALA A 316 -22.33 8.23 -15.55
N ASN A 317 -21.50 7.92 -16.54
CA ASN A 317 -21.58 8.47 -17.90
C ASN A 317 -22.11 7.45 -18.93
N HIS A 318 -22.77 6.38 -18.48
CA HIS A 318 -23.30 5.36 -19.39
C HIS A 318 -24.34 5.93 -20.38
N ALA A 319 -24.38 5.39 -21.60
CA ALA A 319 -25.24 5.90 -22.67
C ALA A 319 -26.75 5.69 -22.39
N ASP A 320 -27.13 4.54 -21.81
CA ASP A 320 -28.50 4.28 -21.35
C ASP A 320 -28.78 4.98 -20.00
N GLU A 321 -29.83 5.81 -19.95
CA GLU A 321 -30.29 6.53 -18.76
C GLU A 321 -30.71 5.61 -17.61
N ARG A 322 -31.32 4.46 -17.91
CA ARG A 322 -31.77 3.49 -16.89
C ARG A 322 -30.58 2.91 -16.13
N VAL A 323 -29.49 2.64 -16.83
CA VAL A 323 -28.24 2.17 -16.24
C VAL A 323 -27.68 3.24 -15.29
N LYS A 324 -27.57 4.49 -15.74
CA LYS A 324 -27.08 5.60 -14.89
C LYS A 324 -27.92 5.74 -13.62
N GLN A 325 -29.25 5.71 -13.76
CA GLN A 325 -30.16 5.84 -12.63
C GLN A 325 -29.97 4.69 -11.63
N PHE A 326 -29.89 3.44 -12.10
CA PHE A 326 -29.68 2.28 -11.23
C PHE A 326 -28.39 2.41 -10.41
N TYR A 327 -27.25 2.69 -11.04
CA TYR A 327 -25.98 2.80 -10.32
C TYR A 327 -25.94 4.01 -9.37
N ALA A 328 -26.51 5.15 -9.78
CA ALA A 328 -26.66 6.31 -8.91
C ALA A 328 -27.53 6.03 -7.67
N GLU A 329 -28.41 5.02 -7.76
CA GLU A 329 -29.31 4.61 -6.68
C GLU A 329 -28.77 3.57 -5.71
N LEU A 330 -27.64 2.92 -6.02
CA LEU A 330 -27.04 1.91 -5.16
C LEU A 330 -26.81 2.40 -3.72
N SER A 331 -27.05 1.51 -2.76
CA SER A 331 -26.68 1.68 -1.35
C SER A 331 -25.17 1.87 -1.18
N THR A 332 -24.71 2.38 -0.03
CA THR A 332 -23.27 2.52 0.25
C THR A 332 -22.53 1.18 0.08
N TYR A 333 -23.17 0.08 0.50
CA TYR A 333 -22.59 -1.26 0.47
C TYR A 333 -23.35 -2.22 -0.41
N CYS A 334 -22.64 -3.26 -0.87
CA CYS A 334 -23.20 -4.30 -1.71
C CYS A 334 -24.33 -5.06 -0.99
N ASN A 335 -25.51 -5.10 -1.61
CA ASN A 335 -26.69 -5.79 -1.13
C ASN A 335 -27.27 -6.74 -2.20
N CYS A 336 -26.44 -7.24 -3.11
CA CYS A 336 -26.88 -8.14 -4.17
C CYS A 336 -27.42 -9.47 -3.58
N GLU A 337 -28.13 -10.25 -4.40
CA GLU A 337 -28.75 -11.52 -4.00
C GLU A 337 -27.74 -12.47 -3.33
N ARG A 338 -26.52 -12.58 -3.86
CA ARG A 338 -25.45 -13.39 -3.25
C ARG A 338 -25.08 -12.98 -1.84
N CYS A 339 -24.99 -11.67 -1.57
CA CYS A 339 -24.74 -11.18 -0.21
C CYS A 339 -25.91 -11.48 0.72
N GLN A 340 -27.15 -11.34 0.24
CA GLN A 340 -28.35 -11.65 1.04
C GLN A 340 -28.43 -13.14 1.38
N GLU A 341 -28.19 -14.02 0.40
CA GLU A 341 -28.15 -15.48 0.58
C GLU A 341 -27.07 -15.90 1.58
N ARG A 342 -25.83 -15.40 1.40
CA ARG A 342 -24.71 -15.73 2.29
C ARG A 342 -24.95 -15.24 3.71
N PHE A 343 -25.41 -13.99 3.87
CA PHE A 343 -25.70 -13.45 5.20
C PHE A 343 -26.79 -14.24 5.93
N GLN A 344 -27.87 -14.61 5.23
CA GLN A 344 -28.93 -15.44 5.80
C GLN A 344 -28.44 -16.84 6.19
N ALA A 345 -27.50 -17.41 5.43
CA ALA A 345 -26.88 -18.70 5.74
C ALA A 345 -25.95 -18.62 6.95
N ASP A 346 -25.14 -17.57 7.05
CA ASP A 346 -24.12 -17.40 8.08
C ASP A 346 -24.71 -16.98 9.44
N TYR A 347 -25.73 -16.10 9.44
CA TYR A 347 -26.28 -15.50 10.67
C TYR A 347 -27.74 -15.88 10.96
N GLY A 348 -28.40 -16.62 10.08
CA GLY A 348 -29.78 -17.07 10.31
C GLY A 348 -30.83 -15.95 10.28
N MET A 349 -30.47 -14.74 9.82
CA MET A 349 -31.35 -13.57 9.73
C MET A 349 -31.14 -12.83 8.39
N PRO A 350 -32.12 -12.05 7.90
CA PRO A 350 -31.96 -11.33 6.64
C PRO A 350 -30.90 -10.23 6.78
N LEU A 351 -30.18 -9.96 5.67
CA LEU A 351 -29.24 -8.83 5.59
C LEU A 351 -29.98 -7.53 5.97
N PRO A 352 -29.46 -6.71 6.90
CA PRO A 352 -30.13 -5.49 7.32
C PRO A 352 -30.27 -4.49 6.16
N GLU A 353 -31.12 -3.49 6.32
CA GLU A 353 -31.36 -2.50 5.26
C GLU A 353 -30.08 -1.72 4.93
N MET A 354 -29.69 -1.76 3.66
CA MET A 354 -28.54 -1.01 3.14
C MET A 354 -29.02 0.33 2.59
N GLY A 355 -28.59 1.41 3.25
CA GLY A 355 -28.94 2.77 2.88
C GLY A 355 -27.74 3.55 2.33
N ARG A 356 -27.92 4.87 2.20
CA ARG A 356 -26.85 5.83 1.89
C ARG A 356 -26.37 6.50 3.16
N TRP A 357 -25.74 5.72 4.03
CA TRP A 357 -25.23 6.19 5.30
C TRP A 357 -23.73 5.94 5.38
N SER A 358 -23.05 6.82 6.13
CA SER A 358 -21.62 6.73 6.45
C SER A 358 -21.38 6.22 7.87
N ARG A 359 -22.43 5.87 8.60
CA ARG A 359 -22.42 5.21 9.91
C ARG A 359 -23.64 4.30 10.04
N LEU A 360 -23.53 3.25 10.83
CA LEU A 360 -24.62 2.31 11.05
C LEU A 360 -25.86 3.06 11.59
N PRO A 361 -27.06 2.81 11.03
CA PRO A 361 -28.24 3.62 11.32
C PRO A 361 -28.85 3.32 12.68
N GLU A 362 -28.64 2.11 13.21
CA GLU A 362 -29.12 1.69 14.53
C GLU A 362 -28.17 0.66 15.14
N GLN A 363 -28.36 0.42 16.45
CA GLN A 363 -27.64 -0.61 17.18
C GLN A 363 -28.55 -1.85 17.31
N SER A 364 -28.31 -2.86 16.49
CA SER A 364 -29.03 -4.14 16.52
C SER A 364 -28.12 -5.32 16.17
N GLU A 365 -28.54 -6.53 16.52
CA GLU A 365 -27.80 -7.77 16.22
C GLU A 365 -27.50 -7.91 14.71
N ALA A 366 -28.42 -7.47 13.85
CA ALA A 366 -28.25 -7.54 12.40
C ALA A 366 -27.12 -6.62 11.91
N TYR A 367 -27.03 -5.37 12.39
CA TYR A 367 -25.95 -4.46 12.00
C TYR A 367 -24.59 -4.85 12.61
N ARG A 368 -24.59 -5.41 13.82
CA ARG A 368 -23.39 -5.98 14.43
C ARG A 368 -22.86 -7.19 13.63
N SER A 369 -23.75 -8.08 13.23
CA SER A 369 -23.45 -9.22 12.35
C SER A 369 -23.00 -8.77 10.96
N PHE A 370 -23.51 -7.64 10.46
CA PHE A 370 -23.08 -7.06 9.18
C PHE A 370 -21.63 -6.58 9.19
N VAL A 371 -21.12 -6.07 10.32
CA VAL A 371 -19.70 -5.71 10.47
C VAL A 371 -18.83 -6.97 10.30
N ASP A 372 -19.10 -8.03 11.07
CA ASP A 372 -18.38 -9.31 11.00
C ASP A 372 -18.50 -9.95 9.61
N PHE A 373 -19.70 -9.97 9.02
CA PHE A 373 -19.94 -10.48 7.67
C PHE A 373 -19.00 -9.86 6.65
N ARG A 374 -18.78 -8.55 6.75
CA ARG A 374 -17.94 -7.86 5.77
C ARG A 374 -16.48 -8.22 5.88
N TYR A 375 -15.96 -8.31 7.10
CA TYR A 375 -14.59 -8.77 7.31
C TYR A 375 -14.43 -10.21 6.82
N ARG A 376 -15.34 -11.13 7.19
CA ARG A 376 -15.29 -12.53 6.74
C ARG A 376 -15.32 -12.67 5.23
N CYS A 377 -16.18 -11.94 4.53
CA CYS A 377 -16.27 -12.01 3.07
C CYS A 377 -15.02 -11.49 2.37
N THR A 378 -14.44 -10.39 2.86
CA THR A 378 -13.19 -9.86 2.32
C THR A 378 -12.01 -10.80 2.62
N THR A 379 -11.88 -11.30 3.85
CA THR A 379 -10.86 -12.30 4.23
C THR A 379 -10.98 -13.57 3.37
N ASP A 380 -12.19 -14.01 3.06
CA ASP A 380 -12.45 -15.17 2.19
C ASP A 380 -12.08 -14.92 0.72
N LEU A 381 -12.32 -13.71 0.19
CA LEU A 381 -11.78 -13.32 -1.13
C LEU A 381 -10.24 -13.36 -1.13
N VAL A 382 -9.62 -12.75 -0.12
CA VAL A 382 -8.16 -12.69 0.00
C VAL A 382 -7.58 -14.09 0.09
N ARG A 383 -8.14 -14.98 0.93
CA ARG A 383 -7.69 -16.38 1.03
C ARG A 383 -7.71 -17.10 -0.32
N ARG A 384 -8.82 -17.02 -1.05
CA ARG A 384 -8.93 -17.65 -2.38
C ARG A 384 -7.93 -17.07 -3.38
N ALA A 385 -7.65 -15.77 -3.31
CA ALA A 385 -6.66 -15.11 -4.15
C ALA A 385 -5.22 -15.50 -3.76
N VAL A 386 -4.91 -15.62 -2.46
CA VAL A 386 -3.62 -16.17 -1.98
C VAL A 386 -3.42 -17.59 -2.50
N ASP A 387 -4.42 -18.46 -2.32
CA ASP A 387 -4.39 -19.84 -2.83
C ASP A 387 -4.15 -19.87 -4.37
N ALA A 388 -4.78 -18.95 -5.11
CA ALA A 388 -4.59 -18.82 -6.56
C ALA A 388 -3.18 -18.35 -6.92
N VAL A 389 -2.62 -17.37 -6.21
CA VAL A 389 -1.23 -16.91 -6.41
C VAL A 389 -0.24 -18.03 -6.16
N HIS A 390 -0.40 -18.78 -5.05
CA HIS A 390 0.49 -19.89 -4.69
C HIS A 390 0.27 -21.17 -5.50
N SER A 391 -0.76 -21.23 -6.34
CA SER A 391 -1.00 -22.38 -7.24
C SER A 391 -0.09 -22.39 -8.47
N GLY A 392 0.57 -21.26 -8.77
CA GLY A 392 1.46 -21.09 -9.91
C GLY A 392 2.75 -21.91 -9.82
N PRO A 393 3.50 -22.04 -10.94
CA PRO A 393 4.77 -22.77 -10.96
C PRO A 393 5.95 -21.99 -10.37
N TYR A 394 5.75 -20.73 -9.95
CA TYR A 394 6.77 -19.84 -9.43
C TYR A 394 6.58 -19.56 -7.93
N GLU A 395 7.68 -19.26 -7.23
CA GLU A 395 7.66 -18.72 -5.87
C GLU A 395 7.24 -17.24 -5.91
N THR A 396 5.95 -17.01 -6.13
CA THR A 396 5.34 -15.67 -6.19
C THR A 396 4.71 -15.33 -4.85
N ALA A 397 5.05 -14.16 -4.31
CA ALA A 397 4.46 -13.69 -3.07
C ALA A 397 3.00 -13.23 -3.28
N ALA A 398 2.13 -13.60 -2.36
CA ALA A 398 0.81 -13.00 -2.24
C ALA A 398 0.94 -11.64 -1.53
N ASP A 399 0.80 -10.57 -2.30
CA ASP A 399 0.95 -9.17 -1.90
C ASP A 399 -0.42 -8.50 -1.79
N SER A 400 -0.51 -7.23 -1.40
CA SER A 400 -1.77 -6.48 -1.42
C SER A 400 -1.60 -4.96 -1.56
N LEU A 401 -2.65 -4.26 -1.98
CA LEU A 401 -2.79 -2.81 -1.73
C LEU A 401 -4.08 -2.56 -0.95
N ILE A 402 -4.07 -2.93 0.31
CA ILE A 402 -5.22 -2.73 1.20
C ILE A 402 -5.27 -1.26 1.61
N CYS A 403 -6.46 -0.67 1.75
CA CYS A 403 -6.57 0.70 2.26
C CYS A 403 -6.01 0.84 3.69
N VAL A 404 -5.34 1.96 4.00
CA VAL A 404 -4.62 2.29 5.25
C VAL A 404 -5.54 2.45 6.49
N SER A 405 -6.44 1.51 6.78
CA SER A 405 -7.43 1.60 7.86
C SER A 405 -6.99 0.94 9.17
N PRO A 406 -7.31 1.50 10.36
CA PRO A 406 -8.02 2.76 10.61
C PRO A 406 -7.13 4.01 10.48
N ILE A 407 -5.85 3.86 10.15
CA ILE A 407 -4.85 4.94 10.25
C ILE A 407 -5.07 6.05 9.20
N CYS A 408 -5.98 5.89 8.23
CA CYS A 408 -6.43 6.91 7.28
C CYS A 408 -7.96 7.13 7.28
N SER A 409 -8.71 6.42 8.13
CA SER A 409 -10.18 6.50 8.15
C SER A 409 -10.76 6.06 9.49
N ASP A 410 -11.61 6.93 10.05
CA ASP A 410 -12.48 6.66 11.22
C ASP A 410 -13.56 5.62 10.99
N TYR A 411 -13.63 5.08 9.77
CA TYR A 411 -14.73 4.27 9.36
C TYR A 411 -14.24 3.02 8.62
N ARG A 412 -13.86 2.01 9.41
CA ARG A 412 -13.43 0.70 8.92
C ARG A 412 -14.52 -0.04 8.16
N LEU A 413 -15.78 0.25 8.46
CA LEU A 413 -16.87 -0.27 7.67
C LEU A 413 -16.77 0.20 6.21
N GLY A 414 -16.21 1.37 5.90
CA GLY A 414 -15.94 1.75 4.50
C GLY A 414 -15.05 0.73 3.79
N THR A 415 -13.92 0.39 4.41
CA THR A 415 -12.92 -0.53 3.83
C THR A 415 -13.44 -1.96 3.75
N GLY A 416 -14.16 -2.41 4.78
CA GLY A 416 -14.63 -3.79 4.89
C GLY A 416 -13.48 -4.78 5.09
N VAL A 417 -12.34 -4.32 5.62
CA VAL A 417 -11.14 -5.14 5.87
C VAL A 417 -10.79 -5.11 7.36
N ALA A 418 -10.55 -6.29 7.93
CA ALA A 418 -9.91 -6.45 9.22
C ALA A 418 -8.49 -6.99 9.00
N TRP A 419 -7.46 -6.15 9.14
CA TRP A 419 -6.07 -6.52 8.85
C TRP A 419 -5.62 -7.75 9.63
N ASP A 420 -5.98 -7.84 10.92
CA ASP A 420 -5.66 -8.98 11.77
C ASP A 420 -6.27 -10.29 11.25
N MET A 421 -7.52 -10.27 10.79
CA MET A 421 -8.15 -11.46 10.19
C MET A 421 -7.52 -11.81 8.86
N VAL A 422 -7.21 -10.82 8.01
CA VAL A 422 -6.52 -11.05 6.74
C VAL A 422 -5.17 -11.71 6.99
N GLY A 423 -4.31 -11.13 7.83
CA GLY A 423 -2.97 -11.64 8.02
C GLY A 423 -2.92 -12.98 8.77
N TYR A 424 -3.76 -13.23 9.77
CA TYR A 424 -3.76 -14.50 10.52
C TYR A 424 -4.54 -15.62 9.83
N GLU A 425 -5.51 -15.33 8.96
CA GLU A 425 -6.40 -16.37 8.41
C GLU A 425 -6.21 -16.68 6.91
N THR A 426 -5.36 -15.95 6.19
CA THR A 426 -5.21 -16.10 4.73
C THR A 426 -3.83 -16.54 4.27
N ASP A 427 -2.84 -16.56 5.16
CA ASP A 427 -1.43 -16.83 4.82
C ASP A 427 -0.84 -15.88 3.76
N ILE A 428 -1.37 -14.65 3.64
CA ILE A 428 -0.77 -13.58 2.84
C ILE A 428 0.72 -13.37 3.20
N ASP A 429 1.58 -13.15 2.20
CA ASP A 429 3.03 -13.00 2.40
C ASP A 429 3.40 -11.57 2.79
N TYR A 430 2.87 -10.59 2.05
CA TYR A 430 3.09 -9.17 2.27
C TYR A 430 1.75 -8.44 2.35
N PRO A 431 1.21 -8.23 3.57
CA PRO A 431 0.16 -7.23 3.74
C PRO A 431 0.80 -5.87 3.47
N THR A 432 0.43 -5.25 2.35
CA THR A 432 1.01 -4.01 1.86
C THR A 432 -0.07 -2.93 1.68
N THR A 433 0.33 -1.68 1.93
CA THR A 433 -0.52 -0.48 1.84
C THR A 433 0.32 0.76 1.52
N ASP A 434 -0.34 1.86 1.23
CA ASP A 434 0.23 3.14 0.85
C ASP A 434 -0.04 4.26 1.88
N PRO A 435 0.73 4.32 2.99
CA PRO A 435 0.62 5.40 3.97
C PRO A 435 1.11 6.76 3.43
N TYR A 436 1.29 6.94 2.11
CA TYR A 436 1.81 8.17 1.55
C TYR A 436 0.75 9.24 1.29
N ILE A 437 -0.51 8.88 0.97
CA ILE A 437 -1.58 9.77 0.40
C ILE A 437 -1.84 11.07 1.18
N LEU A 438 -1.26 11.17 2.36
CA LEU A 438 -1.33 12.33 3.18
C LEU A 438 0.00 12.73 3.82
N LEU A 439 0.96 11.87 4.19
CA LEU A 439 1.96 12.17 5.26
C LEU A 439 1.36 12.86 6.51
N HIS A 440 0.05 12.99 6.56
CA HIS A 440 -0.85 13.34 7.64
C HIS A 440 -1.53 12.01 7.89
N ASN A 441 -1.64 11.57 9.14
CA ASN A 441 -2.75 10.67 9.38
C ASN A 441 -4.06 11.44 9.12
N TYR A 442 -5.15 10.72 8.95
CA TYR A 442 -6.48 11.31 8.72
C TYR A 442 -6.99 12.22 9.85
N LEU A 443 -6.28 12.29 10.98
CA LEU A 443 -6.58 13.12 12.13
C LEU A 443 -6.08 14.55 11.94
N GLY A 444 -5.05 14.74 11.12
CA GLY A 444 -4.38 16.01 10.90
C GLY A 444 -2.91 16.00 11.33
N ASP A 445 -2.46 14.96 12.02
CA ASP A 445 -1.10 14.86 12.52
C ASP A 445 -0.17 14.42 11.39
N SER A 446 0.71 15.32 10.92
CA SER A 446 1.90 14.93 10.15
C SER A 446 3.07 14.69 11.08
N THR A 447 3.01 13.62 11.85
CA THR A 447 4.25 13.09 12.41
C THR A 447 4.81 12.08 11.42
N HIS A 448 6.13 12.07 11.27
CA HIS A 448 6.81 11.01 10.51
C HIS A 448 6.48 9.59 11.03
N TRP A 449 6.00 9.48 12.28
CA TRP A 449 5.50 8.23 12.87
C TRP A 449 4.29 7.60 12.19
N TYR A 450 3.54 8.33 11.35
CA TYR A 450 2.37 7.75 10.68
C TYR A 450 2.75 6.56 9.78
N VAL A 451 3.84 6.70 9.04
CA VAL A 451 4.38 5.62 8.21
C VAL A 451 4.89 4.47 9.09
N THR A 452 5.62 4.80 10.15
CA THR A 452 6.13 3.82 11.12
C THR A 452 5.01 3.02 11.79
N GLU A 453 3.95 3.70 12.25
CA GLU A 453 2.76 3.10 12.84
C GLU A 453 2.06 2.18 11.84
N THR A 454 1.93 2.62 10.59
CA THR A 454 1.34 1.80 9.52
C THR A 454 2.12 0.51 9.29
N ALA A 455 3.44 0.60 9.18
CA ALA A 455 4.30 -0.58 9.07
C ALA A 455 4.14 -1.50 10.29
N MET A 456 4.08 -0.95 11.51
CA MET A 456 3.89 -1.74 12.73
C MET A 456 2.53 -2.44 12.77
N HIS A 457 1.46 -1.82 12.30
CA HIS A 457 0.14 -2.45 12.19
C HIS A 457 0.14 -3.58 11.16
N LEU A 458 0.72 -3.39 9.98
CA LEU A 458 0.81 -4.44 8.97
C LEU A 458 1.65 -5.62 9.44
N VAL A 459 2.83 -5.36 10.02
CA VAL A 459 3.70 -6.39 10.63
C VAL A 459 3.00 -7.09 11.81
N GLY A 460 2.20 -6.36 12.58
CA GLY A 460 1.37 -6.88 13.66
C GLY A 460 0.22 -7.76 13.21
N SER A 461 -0.25 -7.57 11.98
CA SER A 461 -1.43 -8.22 11.41
C SER A 461 -1.19 -9.66 10.96
N THR A 462 0.06 -10.08 10.79
CA THR A 462 0.42 -11.40 10.26
C THR A 462 1.41 -12.14 11.18
N PRO A 463 1.29 -13.46 11.33
CA PRO A 463 2.28 -14.26 12.04
C PRO A 463 3.66 -14.26 11.34
N LYS A 464 3.74 -13.93 10.05
CA LYS A 464 5.00 -13.82 9.29
C LYS A 464 5.86 -12.62 9.68
N ARG A 465 5.30 -11.66 10.43
CA ARG A 465 6.03 -10.46 10.94
C ARG A 465 6.75 -9.66 9.85
N GLN A 466 6.15 -9.57 8.66
CA GLN A 466 6.66 -8.78 7.55
C GLN A 466 5.52 -8.06 6.83
N CYS A 467 5.86 -6.99 6.12
CA CYS A 467 4.92 -6.21 5.31
C CYS A 467 5.66 -5.51 4.15
N GLY A 468 4.90 -4.96 3.22
CA GLY A 468 5.36 -3.91 2.33
C GLY A 468 4.74 -2.57 2.68
N VAL A 469 5.42 -1.49 2.30
CA VAL A 469 4.87 -0.14 2.33
C VAL A 469 5.22 0.58 1.05
N VAL A 470 4.22 1.27 0.50
CA VAL A 470 4.44 2.20 -0.60
C VAL A 470 4.53 3.61 -0.02
N LEU A 471 5.48 4.41 -0.51
CA LEU A 471 5.84 5.73 0.00
C LEU A 471 5.87 6.77 -1.12
N GLU A 472 5.70 8.03 -0.74
CA GLU A 472 5.87 9.16 -1.66
C GLU A 472 7.36 9.44 -1.87
N ALA A 473 7.78 9.54 -3.13
CA ALA A 473 9.12 10.01 -3.48
C ALA A 473 9.30 11.53 -3.32
N GLY A 474 8.21 12.25 -3.08
CA GLY A 474 8.10 13.70 -3.05
C GLY A 474 6.64 14.09 -2.87
N HIS A 475 6.32 15.38 -2.73
CA HIS A 475 4.92 15.78 -2.55
C HIS A 475 4.03 15.38 -3.75
N LEU A 476 2.76 15.05 -3.49
CA LEU A 476 1.81 14.67 -4.56
C LEU A 476 1.40 15.80 -5.50
N ARG A 477 1.37 17.05 -5.00
CA ARG A 477 0.83 18.19 -5.73
C ARG A 477 1.71 19.41 -5.55
N ALA A 478 1.82 20.22 -6.59
CA ALA A 478 2.72 21.38 -6.63
C ALA A 478 2.36 22.47 -5.61
N GLU A 479 1.10 22.51 -5.15
CA GLU A 479 0.65 23.42 -4.10
C GLU A 479 1.03 22.97 -2.67
N HIS A 480 1.40 21.70 -2.48
CA HIS A 480 1.87 21.21 -1.19
C HIS A 480 3.33 21.60 -0.95
N ARG A 481 3.74 21.62 0.33
CA ARG A 481 5.14 21.84 0.68
C ARG A 481 6.03 20.71 0.13
N PRO A 482 7.21 21.02 -0.47
CA PRO A 482 8.27 20.03 -0.71
C PRO A 482 8.64 19.26 0.54
N LEU A 483 8.80 17.95 0.41
CA LEU A 483 9.27 17.09 1.50
C LEU A 483 10.75 17.37 1.78
N LEU A 484 11.10 17.33 3.05
CA LEU A 484 12.47 17.27 3.51
C LEU A 484 13.06 15.89 3.16
N PRO A 485 14.37 15.79 2.86
CA PRO A 485 15.02 14.51 2.58
C PRO A 485 14.72 13.40 3.61
N VAL A 486 14.74 13.72 4.91
CA VAL A 486 14.42 12.73 5.97
C VAL A 486 12.97 12.25 5.96
N GLU A 487 12.02 13.04 5.45
CA GLU A 487 10.62 12.56 5.28
C GLU A 487 10.50 11.51 4.18
N ILE A 488 11.46 11.44 3.25
CA ILE A 488 11.51 10.44 2.18
C ILE A 488 12.27 9.19 2.68
N TYR A 489 13.58 9.29 2.93
CA TYR A 489 14.39 8.12 3.32
C TYR A 489 14.15 7.68 4.76
N GLY A 490 13.80 8.59 5.67
CA GLY A 490 13.56 8.26 7.07
C GLY A 490 12.30 7.43 7.23
N SER A 491 11.25 7.72 6.45
CA SER A 491 10.00 6.94 6.44
C SER A 491 10.24 5.50 5.98
N ALA A 492 11.06 5.31 4.94
CA ALA A 492 11.48 3.99 4.48
C ALA A 492 12.31 3.23 5.53
N LEU A 493 13.36 3.86 6.06
CA LEU A 493 14.29 3.23 6.99
C LEU A 493 13.65 2.93 8.36
N SER A 494 12.76 3.82 8.83
CA SER A 494 11.93 3.58 10.01
C SER A 494 11.04 2.35 9.81
N SER A 495 10.40 2.21 8.65
CA SER A 495 9.57 1.05 8.31
C SER A 495 10.38 -0.26 8.28
N VAL A 496 11.57 -0.25 7.67
CA VAL A 496 12.47 -1.42 7.66
C VAL A 496 12.87 -1.81 9.08
N ALA A 497 13.16 -0.82 9.93
CA ALA A 497 13.47 -1.06 11.34
C ALA A 497 12.28 -1.64 12.15
N ARG A 498 11.08 -1.66 11.57
CA ARG A 498 9.85 -2.24 12.14
C ARG A 498 9.37 -3.50 11.42
N GLY A 499 10.15 -4.04 10.50
CA GLY A 499 9.85 -5.31 9.83
C GLY A 499 9.34 -5.19 8.41
N ALA A 500 9.26 -3.99 7.83
CA ALA A 500 8.99 -3.87 6.40
C ALA A 500 10.13 -4.50 5.59
N LYS A 501 9.76 -5.34 4.63
CA LYS A 501 10.69 -6.05 3.72
C LYS A 501 10.48 -5.65 2.27
N GLU A 502 9.54 -4.76 2.01
CA GLU A 502 9.27 -4.19 0.71
C GLU A 502 8.98 -2.70 0.87
N ILE A 503 9.74 -1.89 0.14
CA ILE A 503 9.65 -0.43 0.12
C ILE A 503 9.43 0.01 -1.32
N GLY A 504 8.20 0.38 -1.68
CA GLY A 504 7.87 0.94 -2.98
C GLY A 504 7.85 2.46 -2.95
N PHE A 505 8.42 3.15 -3.94
CA PHE A 505 8.22 4.60 -4.12
C PHE A 505 7.25 4.90 -5.26
N PHE A 506 6.15 5.58 -4.92
CA PHE A 506 5.20 6.16 -5.86
C PHE A 506 5.63 7.62 -6.17
N HIS A 507 6.01 7.95 -7.40
CA HIS A 507 6.18 7.09 -8.57
C HIS A 507 7.25 7.64 -9.51
N TYR A 508 7.69 6.81 -10.46
CA TYR A 508 8.75 7.10 -11.42
C TYR A 508 8.63 8.48 -12.08
N MET A 509 7.42 8.90 -12.48
CA MET A 509 7.20 10.19 -13.14
C MET A 509 7.55 11.39 -12.24
N HIS A 510 7.32 11.29 -10.93
CA HIS A 510 7.68 12.33 -9.97
C HIS A 510 9.19 12.39 -9.77
N LEU A 511 9.82 11.23 -9.59
CA LEU A 511 11.28 11.10 -9.46
C LEU A 511 12.01 11.69 -10.68
N MET A 512 11.47 11.47 -11.87
CA MET A 512 12.02 11.99 -13.12
C MET A 512 11.57 13.43 -13.44
N GLN A 513 10.89 14.11 -12.51
CA GLN A 513 10.44 15.51 -12.65
C GLN A 513 9.52 15.74 -13.87
N GLN A 514 8.74 14.73 -14.25
CA GLN A 514 7.83 14.79 -15.39
C GLN A 514 6.45 15.35 -15.03
N THR A 515 6.12 15.42 -13.74
CA THR A 515 4.93 16.09 -13.21
C THR A 515 5.29 17.47 -12.65
N ASP A 516 4.32 18.37 -12.52
CA ASP A 516 4.58 19.70 -11.94
C ASP A 516 5.02 19.60 -10.47
N ALA A 517 4.41 18.68 -9.72
CA ALA A 517 4.83 18.29 -8.38
C ALA A 517 6.29 17.78 -8.33
N GLY A 518 6.68 16.90 -9.26
CA GLY A 518 8.07 16.43 -9.36
C GLY A 518 9.06 17.56 -9.63
N LYS A 519 8.70 18.51 -10.52
CA LYS A 519 9.55 19.69 -10.80
C LYS A 519 9.70 20.61 -9.59
N THR A 520 8.66 20.76 -8.77
CA THR A 520 8.70 21.61 -7.57
C THR A 520 9.43 20.95 -6.40
N GLN A 521 9.37 19.62 -6.25
CA GLN A 521 10.23 18.89 -5.32
C GLN A 521 11.70 18.94 -5.77
N GLY A 522 11.93 18.79 -7.09
CA GLY A 522 13.25 18.86 -7.71
C GLY A 522 14.12 17.62 -7.48
N GLN A 523 15.43 17.80 -7.64
CA GLN A 523 16.42 16.71 -7.62
C GLN A 523 16.51 15.98 -6.25
N SER A 524 16.11 16.64 -5.16
CA SER A 524 16.16 16.06 -3.81
C SER A 524 15.35 14.77 -3.67
N ALA A 525 14.27 14.61 -4.44
CA ALA A 525 13.49 13.37 -4.49
C ALA A 525 14.34 12.18 -4.94
N PHE A 526 15.00 12.34 -6.09
CA PHE A 526 15.86 11.31 -6.67
C PHE A 526 17.05 11.01 -5.75
N ASP A 527 17.74 12.06 -5.27
CA ASP A 527 18.93 11.89 -4.42
C ASP A 527 18.57 11.20 -3.09
N SER A 528 17.41 11.50 -2.52
CA SER A 528 16.92 10.87 -1.28
C SER A 528 16.59 9.39 -1.47
N VAL A 529 15.87 9.04 -2.54
CA VAL A 529 15.55 7.64 -2.85
C VAL A 529 16.81 6.85 -3.20
N GLN A 530 17.69 7.42 -4.03
CA GLN A 530 18.99 6.84 -4.36
C GLN A 530 19.81 6.56 -3.10
N GLY A 531 19.95 7.54 -2.20
CA GLY A 531 20.69 7.39 -0.95
C GLY A 531 20.09 6.34 -0.02
N CYS A 532 18.75 6.30 0.07
CA CYS A 532 18.04 5.26 0.83
C CYS A 532 18.35 3.85 0.29
N TYR A 533 18.26 3.67 -1.03
CA TYR A 533 18.45 2.38 -1.67
C TYR A 533 19.91 1.94 -1.75
N ASP A 534 20.87 2.86 -1.91
CA ASP A 534 22.31 2.56 -1.76
C ASP A 534 22.61 2.12 -0.32
N LEU A 535 22.06 2.82 0.69
CA LEU A 535 22.22 2.42 2.08
C LEU A 535 21.66 1.02 2.32
N LEU A 536 20.43 0.75 1.89
CA LEU A 536 19.79 -0.56 2.00
C LEU A 536 20.58 -1.66 1.27
N GLU A 537 21.18 -1.37 0.11
CA GLU A 537 22.05 -2.34 -0.58
C GLU A 537 23.25 -2.75 0.28
N ARG A 538 23.93 -1.76 0.85
CA ARG A 538 25.16 -1.96 1.60
C ARG A 538 24.92 -2.73 2.89
N ILE A 539 23.77 -2.52 3.50
CA ILE A 539 23.38 -3.20 4.74
C ILE A 539 22.53 -4.44 4.52
N ASP A 540 22.16 -4.79 3.28
CA ASP A 540 21.32 -5.96 3.01
C ASP A 540 21.85 -7.24 3.70
N PRO A 541 23.18 -7.54 3.69
CA PRO A 541 23.71 -8.69 4.43
C PRO A 541 23.55 -8.61 5.95
N TRP A 542 23.32 -7.42 6.51
CA TRP A 542 23.05 -7.24 7.94
C TRP A 542 21.61 -7.55 8.28
N LEU A 543 20.68 -7.46 7.31
CA LEU A 543 19.23 -7.54 7.51
C LEU A 543 18.67 -8.96 7.48
N GLU A 544 19.51 -9.97 7.20
CA GLU A 544 19.12 -11.38 7.24
C GLU A 544 18.58 -11.76 8.63
N GLY A 545 17.29 -12.12 8.69
CA GLY A 545 16.59 -12.41 9.94
C GLY A 545 16.57 -11.26 10.95
N ALA A 546 16.74 -10.01 10.50
CA ALA A 546 16.69 -8.84 11.37
C ALA A 546 15.28 -8.58 11.91
N GLU A 547 15.16 -8.54 13.23
CA GLU A 547 13.95 -8.26 13.99
C GLU A 547 14.17 -7.19 15.08
N PRO A 548 13.14 -6.43 15.47
CA PRO A 548 13.23 -5.51 16.60
C PRO A 548 13.62 -6.21 17.90
N VAL A 549 14.38 -5.51 18.76
CA VAL A 549 14.73 -6.03 20.10
C VAL A 549 13.47 -6.17 20.96
N LYS A 550 13.20 -7.40 21.41
CA LYS A 550 12.01 -7.74 22.23
C LYS A 550 12.09 -7.10 23.62
N ARG A 551 11.28 -6.06 23.85
CA ARG A 551 11.14 -5.39 25.16
C ARG A 551 9.69 -5.16 25.55
N VAL A 552 8.94 -4.49 24.69
CA VAL A 552 7.51 -4.24 24.88
C VAL A 552 6.76 -4.86 23.71
N ALA A 553 5.75 -5.66 24.02
CA ALA A 553 4.68 -5.97 23.09
C ALA A 553 3.47 -5.10 23.42
N LEU A 554 3.06 -4.25 22.48
CA LEU A 554 1.82 -3.47 22.58
C LEU A 554 0.71 -4.25 21.88
N LEU A 555 -0.38 -4.53 22.60
CA LEU A 555 -1.52 -5.29 22.10
C LEU A 555 -2.64 -4.34 21.70
N TYR A 556 -2.72 -4.07 20.41
CA TYR A 556 -3.76 -3.24 19.81
C TYR A 556 -5.03 -4.07 19.58
N SER A 557 -6.22 -3.55 19.89
CA SER A 557 -7.48 -4.23 19.64
C SER A 557 -8.26 -3.53 18.53
N ARG A 558 -8.42 -4.21 17.40
CA ARG A 558 -9.31 -3.76 16.32
C ARG A 558 -10.75 -3.83 16.82
N ALA A 559 -11.13 -4.92 17.49
CA ALA A 559 -12.50 -5.10 17.97
C ALA A 559 -12.91 -4.00 18.97
N SER A 560 -12.01 -3.56 19.84
CA SER A 560 -12.29 -2.47 20.79
C SER A 560 -12.67 -1.19 20.07
N ASP A 561 -11.88 -0.80 19.07
CA ASP A 561 -12.15 0.39 18.27
C ASP A 561 -13.47 0.28 17.52
N GLU A 562 -13.72 -0.89 16.92
CA GLU A 562 -14.91 -1.12 16.11
C GLU A 562 -16.17 -1.04 16.96
N TYR A 563 -16.20 -1.77 18.08
CA TYR A 563 -17.42 -1.89 18.88
C TYR A 563 -17.64 -0.72 19.82
N PHE A 564 -16.59 -0.04 20.27
CA PHE A 564 -16.78 1.25 20.95
C PHE A 564 -17.40 2.27 19.98
N SER A 565 -16.87 2.36 18.75
CA SER A 565 -17.42 3.23 17.70
C SER A 565 -18.85 2.86 17.31
N TYR A 566 -19.17 1.57 17.26
CA TYR A 566 -20.53 1.05 17.04
C TYR A 566 -21.51 1.53 18.11
N TYR A 567 -21.16 1.41 19.39
CA TYR A 567 -22.01 1.85 20.51
C TYR A 567 -22.10 3.36 20.66
N LEU A 568 -21.14 4.10 20.09
CA LEU A 568 -21.20 5.54 19.93
C LEU A 568 -22.10 5.98 18.76
N ALA A 569 -22.28 5.13 17.74
CA ALA A 569 -23.09 5.42 16.55
C ALA A 569 -24.60 5.26 16.81
N GLY A 570 -25.42 5.68 15.82
CA GLY A 570 -26.88 5.69 15.89
C GLY A 570 -27.48 7.05 16.28
N GLU A 571 -28.77 7.08 16.65
CA GLU A 571 -29.45 8.32 17.09
C GLU A 571 -28.93 8.85 18.43
N GLN A 572 -28.53 7.94 19.34
CA GLN A 572 -27.95 8.26 20.66
C GLN A 572 -26.88 7.23 21.05
N PRO A 573 -25.77 7.65 21.69
CA PRO A 573 -24.78 6.72 22.27
C PRO A 573 -25.40 5.80 23.33
N ASN A 574 -24.96 4.55 23.38
CA ASN A 574 -25.44 3.58 24.36
C ASN A 574 -24.58 3.62 25.63
N MET A 575 -24.97 4.49 26.55
CA MET A 575 -24.26 4.71 27.82
C MET A 575 -24.40 3.54 28.82
N ASP A 576 -25.23 2.53 28.52
CA ASP A 576 -25.26 1.30 29.33
C ASP A 576 -24.07 0.38 29.02
N VAL A 577 -23.43 0.57 27.85
CA VAL A 577 -22.27 -0.22 27.40
C VAL A 577 -21.00 0.64 27.36
N LEU A 578 -21.11 1.89 26.92
CA LEU A 578 -19.97 2.81 26.86
C LEU A 578 -19.48 3.19 28.26
N THR A 579 -18.17 3.12 28.44
CA THR A 579 -17.44 3.39 29.68
C THR A 579 -16.97 4.85 29.79
N HIS A 580 -16.99 5.60 28.68
CA HIS A 580 -16.55 6.99 28.60
C HIS A 580 -17.54 7.87 27.83
N GLU A 581 -17.78 9.08 28.35
CA GLU A 581 -18.54 10.11 27.65
C GLU A 581 -17.64 10.82 26.62
N THR A 582 -17.88 10.57 25.34
CA THR A 582 -17.23 11.25 24.21
C THR A 582 -18.20 11.39 23.05
N GLY A 583 -18.03 12.42 22.23
CA GLY A 583 -18.71 12.54 20.92
C GLY A 583 -17.78 12.19 19.75
N ASP A 584 -16.54 11.85 20.04
CA ASP A 584 -15.50 11.61 19.05
C ASP A 584 -15.36 10.12 18.76
N PRO A 585 -15.73 9.64 17.55
CA PRO A 585 -15.58 8.22 17.17
C PRO A 585 -14.12 7.75 17.14
N ARG A 586 -13.16 8.68 17.19
CA ARG A 586 -11.73 8.41 17.23
C ARG A 586 -11.22 7.98 18.58
N TYR A 587 -11.99 8.25 19.63
CA TYR A 587 -11.58 8.05 21.01
C TYR A 587 -10.85 6.73 21.27
N PRO A 588 -11.39 5.55 20.88
CA PRO A 588 -10.73 4.29 21.15
C PRO A 588 -9.42 4.13 20.35
N PHE A 589 -9.39 4.58 19.09
CA PHE A 589 -8.17 4.57 18.27
C PHE A 589 -7.08 5.45 18.88
N LEU A 590 -7.42 6.68 19.28
CA LEU A 590 -6.49 7.62 19.92
C LEU A 590 -5.93 7.05 21.22
N ALA A 591 -6.78 6.42 22.04
CA ALA A 591 -6.37 5.81 23.31
C ALA A 591 -5.32 4.69 23.15
N GLN A 592 -5.25 4.06 21.98
CA GLN A 592 -4.25 3.04 21.65
C GLN A 592 -3.04 3.63 20.93
N LYS A 593 -3.27 4.47 19.92
CA LYS A 593 -2.24 5.10 19.09
C LYS A 593 -1.30 5.99 19.88
N GLU A 594 -1.83 6.82 20.78
CA GLU A 594 -0.99 7.76 21.53
C GLU A 594 -0.02 7.05 22.49
N VAL A 595 -0.40 5.88 23.00
CA VAL A 595 0.49 5.01 23.78
C VAL A 595 1.63 4.48 22.90
N LEU A 596 1.32 4.04 21.68
CA LEU A 596 2.34 3.63 20.71
C LEU A 596 3.30 4.78 20.39
N TYR A 597 2.77 5.95 20.03
CA TYR A 597 3.56 7.14 19.71
C TYR A 597 4.48 7.57 20.86
N TYR A 598 3.98 7.49 22.09
CA TYR A 598 4.78 7.74 23.26
C TYR A 598 5.97 6.77 23.36
N LEU A 599 5.75 5.47 23.18
CA LEU A 599 6.81 4.45 23.22
C LEU A 599 7.87 4.70 22.14
N LEU A 600 7.44 5.08 20.93
CA LEU A 600 8.32 5.45 19.82
C LEU A 600 9.20 6.65 20.17
N ARG A 601 8.62 7.74 20.66
CA ARG A 601 9.36 8.95 21.06
C ARG A 601 10.26 8.73 22.27
N ALA A 602 9.88 7.82 23.16
CA ALA A 602 10.70 7.42 24.30
C ALA A 602 11.88 6.53 23.90
N GLY A 603 11.97 6.10 22.63
CA GLY A 603 13.00 5.17 22.15
C GLY A 603 12.87 3.79 22.79
N VAL A 604 11.66 3.39 23.18
CA VAL A 604 11.39 2.08 23.77
C VAL A 604 11.22 1.05 22.63
N PRO A 605 12.05 -0.01 22.57
CA PRO A 605 11.88 -1.06 21.58
C PRO A 605 10.51 -1.72 21.75
N THR A 606 9.66 -1.57 20.73
CA THR A 606 8.25 -1.92 20.81
C THR A 606 7.84 -2.64 19.54
N ASP A 607 7.25 -3.81 19.71
CA ASP A 607 6.54 -4.56 18.68
C ASP A 607 5.03 -4.45 18.92
N LEU A 608 4.25 -4.34 17.85
CA LEU A 608 2.78 -4.34 17.90
C LEU A 608 2.23 -5.72 17.53
N TYR A 609 1.20 -6.16 18.25
CA TYR A 609 0.38 -7.31 17.91
C TYR A 609 -1.10 -6.94 18.04
N TYR A 610 -1.98 -7.65 17.34
CA TYR A 610 -3.41 -7.54 17.56
C TYR A 610 -3.83 -8.42 18.75
N LEU A 611 -4.42 -7.82 19.79
CA LEU A 611 -5.00 -8.53 20.94
C LEU A 611 -5.98 -9.61 20.49
N ASP A 612 -6.69 -9.35 19.39
CA ASP A 612 -7.69 -10.24 18.82
C ASP A 612 -7.11 -11.60 18.40
N GLN A 613 -5.85 -11.65 17.93
CA GLN A 613 -5.25 -12.81 17.29
C GLN A 613 -4.01 -13.38 18.00
N VAL A 614 -3.28 -12.55 18.75
CA VAL A 614 -1.97 -12.90 19.31
C VAL A 614 -2.05 -14.12 20.24
N THR A 615 -0.94 -14.87 20.29
CA THR A 615 -0.79 -16.09 21.09
C THR A 615 0.22 -15.93 22.22
N GLU A 616 0.15 -16.82 23.22
CA GLU A 616 1.14 -16.85 24.32
C GLU A 616 2.57 -17.06 23.81
N GLU A 617 2.74 -17.89 22.77
CA GLU A 617 4.04 -18.20 22.17
C GLU A 617 4.69 -16.96 21.56
N GLN A 618 3.92 -16.17 20.81
CA GLN A 618 4.40 -14.92 20.24
C GLN A 618 4.80 -13.87 21.30
N LEU A 619 4.25 -13.97 22.51
CA LEU A 619 4.56 -13.07 23.62
C LEU A 619 5.68 -13.59 24.54
N ALA A 620 6.21 -14.79 24.29
CA ALA A 620 7.11 -15.50 25.21
C ALA A 620 8.42 -14.74 25.51
N ASP A 621 8.94 -13.97 24.56
CA ASP A 621 10.21 -13.25 24.72
C ASP A 621 10.06 -11.82 25.26
N TYR A 622 8.82 -11.32 25.40
CA TYR A 622 8.59 -9.96 25.89
C TYR A 622 8.43 -9.94 27.41
N PRO A 623 9.27 -9.19 28.16
CA PRO A 623 9.12 -9.04 29.59
C PRO A 623 7.90 -8.17 29.98
N THR A 624 7.51 -7.25 29.09
CA THR A 624 6.46 -6.25 29.31
C THR A 624 5.43 -6.30 28.21
N ILE A 625 4.15 -6.36 28.59
CA ILE A 625 3.00 -6.35 27.70
C ILE A 625 2.13 -5.14 28.05
N ILE A 626 1.73 -4.35 27.05
CA ILE A 626 0.88 -3.18 27.25
C ILE A 626 -0.42 -3.36 26.47
N VAL A 627 -1.56 -3.18 27.14
CA VAL A 627 -2.91 -3.34 26.58
C VAL A 627 -3.69 -2.04 26.81
N PRO A 628 -3.64 -1.08 25.87
CA PRO A 628 -4.03 0.31 26.14
C PRO A 628 -5.54 0.59 26.16
N PHE A 629 -6.35 -0.21 25.47
CA PHE A 629 -7.81 -0.01 25.43
C PHE A 629 -8.58 -1.31 25.14
N PRO A 630 -8.53 -2.33 26.04
CA PRO A 630 -9.22 -3.60 25.81
C PRO A 630 -10.73 -3.52 26.13
N PHE A 631 -11.49 -2.70 25.41
CA PHE A 631 -12.95 -2.63 25.49
C PHE A 631 -13.62 -3.94 25.03
N ALA A 632 -13.19 -4.49 23.90
CA ALA A 632 -13.68 -5.75 23.34
C ALA A 632 -12.61 -6.84 23.48
N VAL A 633 -12.94 -7.92 24.18
CA VAL A 633 -12.01 -9.04 24.48
C VAL A 633 -12.77 -10.37 24.50
N ARG A 634 -12.34 -11.33 23.69
CA ARG A 634 -12.85 -12.71 23.77
C ARG A 634 -12.32 -13.41 25.04
N GLU A 635 -13.11 -14.32 25.61
CA GLU A 635 -12.73 -15.06 26.82
C GLU A 635 -11.37 -15.77 26.69
N GLU A 636 -11.07 -16.32 25.52
CA GLU A 636 -9.77 -16.96 25.25
C GLU A 636 -8.59 -16.00 25.36
N GLN A 637 -8.75 -14.73 24.94
CA GLN A 637 -7.69 -13.72 25.06
C GLN A 637 -7.56 -13.19 26.48
N ALA A 638 -8.67 -13.12 27.24
CA ALA A 638 -8.59 -12.84 28.67
C ALA A 638 -7.78 -13.92 29.41
N LEU A 639 -8.03 -15.20 29.09
CA LEU A 639 -7.27 -16.32 29.65
C LEU A 639 -5.79 -16.30 29.21
N MET A 640 -5.52 -15.99 27.94
CA MET A 640 -4.16 -15.81 27.40
C MET A 640 -3.39 -14.75 28.21
N LEU A 641 -3.98 -13.58 28.43
CA LEU A 641 -3.36 -12.51 29.23
C LEU A 641 -3.08 -12.96 30.67
N GLU A 642 -4.01 -13.72 31.27
CA GLU A 642 -3.81 -14.30 32.61
C GLU A 642 -2.63 -15.27 32.63
N ASN A 643 -2.50 -16.16 31.64
CA ASN A 643 -1.39 -17.10 31.55
C ASN A 643 -0.05 -16.38 31.34
N VAL A 644 -0.03 -15.38 30.47
CA VAL A 644 1.13 -14.50 30.25
C VAL A 644 1.55 -13.83 31.56
N ALA A 645 0.62 -13.28 32.34
CA ALA A 645 0.93 -12.72 33.66
C ALA A 645 1.45 -13.80 34.64
N ARG A 646 0.79 -14.97 34.71
CA ARG A 646 1.20 -16.09 35.57
C ARG A 646 2.63 -16.57 35.28
N SER A 647 3.06 -16.46 34.02
CA SER A 647 4.42 -16.82 33.57
C SER A 647 5.54 -15.92 34.11
N GLY A 648 5.21 -14.83 34.81
CA GLY A 648 6.19 -13.92 35.42
C GLY A 648 6.36 -12.58 34.69
N LYS A 649 5.55 -12.31 33.66
CA LYS A 649 5.60 -11.08 32.88
C LYS A 649 4.88 -9.93 33.57
N PHE A 650 5.24 -8.71 33.18
CA PHE A 650 4.56 -7.49 33.61
C PHE A 650 3.51 -7.09 32.56
N LEU A 651 2.26 -6.91 33.00
CA LEU A 651 1.17 -6.42 32.16
C LEU A 651 0.76 -5.02 32.63
N LEU A 652 0.62 -4.10 31.70
CA LEU A 652 0.01 -2.80 31.90
C LEU A 652 -1.29 -2.72 31.10
N VAL A 653 -2.42 -2.64 31.80
CA VAL A 653 -3.73 -2.45 31.19
C VAL A 653 -4.21 -1.03 31.45
N ILE A 654 -4.73 -0.37 30.44
CA ILE A 654 -5.10 1.05 30.50
C ILE A 654 -6.57 1.20 30.12
N SER A 655 -7.28 2.05 30.86
CA SER A 655 -8.67 2.46 30.64
C SER A 655 -9.71 1.34 30.76
N GLU A 656 -9.68 0.35 29.89
CA GLU A 656 -10.79 -0.60 29.69
C GLU A 656 -10.55 -1.96 30.33
N PHE A 657 -11.64 -2.75 30.44
CA PHE A 657 -11.67 -3.99 31.23
C PHE A 657 -12.51 -5.12 30.59
N GLY A 658 -12.64 -5.14 29.27
CA GLY A 658 -13.26 -6.23 28.51
C GLY A 658 -14.77 -6.29 28.66
N SER A 659 -15.45 -5.16 28.42
CA SER A 659 -16.89 -4.98 28.61
C SER A 659 -17.74 -5.73 27.58
N VAL A 660 -17.21 -5.97 26.38
CA VAL A 660 -17.89 -6.70 25.30
C VAL A 660 -17.00 -7.82 24.73
N ASP A 661 -17.61 -8.79 24.07
CA ASP A 661 -16.89 -9.85 23.35
C ASP A 661 -16.30 -9.36 22.01
N GLU A 662 -15.61 -10.24 21.28
CA GLU A 662 -14.99 -9.94 19.99
C GLU A 662 -15.97 -9.58 18.87
N LEU A 663 -17.27 -9.82 19.08
CA LEU A 663 -18.36 -9.45 18.19
C LEU A 663 -19.15 -8.26 18.73
N GLY A 664 -18.74 -7.65 19.85
CA GLY A 664 -19.42 -6.52 20.46
C GLY A 664 -20.69 -6.88 21.22
N VAL A 665 -20.81 -8.10 21.74
CA VAL A 665 -21.89 -8.48 22.67
C VAL A 665 -21.47 -8.11 24.10
N PRO A 666 -22.27 -7.33 24.85
CA PRO A 666 -21.94 -7.01 26.24
C PRO A 666 -21.94 -8.25 27.12
N TYR A 667 -20.90 -8.39 27.94
CA TYR A 667 -20.88 -9.40 28.99
C TYR A 667 -21.73 -8.95 30.18
N GLU A 668 -22.36 -9.89 30.88
CA GLU A 668 -22.97 -9.60 32.19
C GLU A 668 -21.91 -9.18 33.23
N ARG A 669 -20.69 -9.70 33.09
CA ARG A 669 -19.52 -9.36 33.90
C ARG A 669 -18.31 -9.24 32.98
N PRO A 670 -17.64 -8.07 32.92
CA PRO A 670 -16.48 -7.87 32.06
C PRO A 670 -15.37 -8.90 32.31
N VAL A 671 -14.73 -9.37 31.25
CA VAL A 671 -13.87 -10.55 31.31
C VAL A 671 -12.50 -10.31 31.93
N LEU A 672 -12.06 -9.06 32.08
CA LEU A 672 -10.75 -8.74 32.67
C LEU A 672 -10.78 -8.41 34.16
N LEU A 673 -11.94 -8.35 34.83
CA LEU A 673 -12.01 -7.90 36.23
C LEU A 673 -11.10 -8.68 37.18
N ASP A 674 -11.08 -10.00 37.06
CA ASP A 674 -10.25 -10.85 37.93
C ASP A 674 -8.75 -10.65 37.65
N LEU A 675 -8.36 -10.50 36.37
CA LEU A 675 -6.99 -10.19 35.98
C LEU A 675 -6.52 -8.86 36.57
N LEU A 676 -7.37 -7.84 36.49
CA LEU A 676 -7.11 -6.47 36.97
C LEU A 676 -7.20 -6.33 38.49
N GLY A 677 -7.68 -7.37 39.20
CA GLY A 677 -7.85 -7.34 40.64
C GLY A 677 -8.99 -6.40 41.06
N LEU A 678 -10.13 -6.49 40.39
CA LEU A 678 -11.33 -5.67 40.62
C LEU A 678 -12.51 -6.53 41.10
N GLN A 679 -13.33 -5.99 42.01
CA GLN A 679 -14.54 -6.68 42.48
C GLN A 679 -15.71 -6.52 41.49
N GLU A 680 -15.80 -5.35 40.87
CA GLU A 680 -16.86 -4.93 39.96
C GLU A 680 -16.31 -4.01 38.87
N ALA A 681 -17.13 -3.75 37.85
CA ALA A 681 -16.78 -2.84 36.77
C ALA A 681 -16.58 -1.40 37.30
N PRO A 682 -15.46 -0.74 36.95
CA PRO A 682 -15.29 0.69 37.18
C PRO A 682 -16.45 1.52 36.58
N ALA A 683 -16.85 2.58 37.28
CA ALA A 683 -17.99 3.40 36.86
C ALA A 683 -17.84 4.88 37.25
N GLY A 684 -18.57 5.73 36.53
CA GLY A 684 -18.57 7.18 36.74
C GLY A 684 -17.27 7.86 36.29
N LYS A 685 -17.22 9.18 36.35
CA LYS A 685 -16.08 9.99 35.91
C LYS A 685 -15.73 11.04 36.94
N VAL A 686 -14.47 11.08 37.35
CA VAL A 686 -13.88 12.16 38.16
C VAL A 686 -12.73 12.78 37.39
N VAL A 687 -12.82 14.09 37.18
CA VAL A 687 -11.71 14.92 36.70
C VAL A 687 -11.15 15.66 37.90
N GLY A 688 -9.86 15.49 38.16
CA GLY A 688 -9.26 15.84 39.45
C GLY A 688 -7.81 16.29 39.39
N GLY A 689 -7.31 16.79 40.52
CA GLY A 689 -5.95 17.32 40.68
C GLY A 689 -4.85 16.25 40.59
N PRO A 690 -3.66 16.48 41.17
CA PRO A 690 -2.49 15.63 40.94
C PRO A 690 -2.73 14.18 41.37
N ILE A 691 -2.00 13.25 40.74
CA ILE A 691 -1.96 11.86 41.19
C ILE A 691 -1.19 11.81 42.50
N ALA A 692 -1.85 11.37 43.56
CA ALA A 692 -1.27 11.16 44.87
C ALA A 692 -0.81 9.70 45.00
N MET A 693 0.50 9.49 45.14
CA MET A 693 1.06 8.15 45.34
C MET A 693 0.73 7.66 46.76
N ALA A 694 0.42 6.37 46.90
CA ALA A 694 0.14 5.74 48.19
C ALA A 694 1.41 5.60 49.06
N ALA A 695 2.58 5.51 48.41
CA ALA A 695 3.88 5.44 49.08
C ALA A 695 4.58 6.80 49.11
N GLY A 696 4.62 7.43 50.29
CA GLY A 696 5.28 8.72 50.52
C GLY A 696 4.43 9.94 50.14
N ASP A 697 5.01 11.15 50.24
CA ASP A 697 4.34 12.41 49.92
C ASP A 697 4.53 12.82 48.43
N ALA A 698 4.84 11.87 47.55
CA ALA A 698 5.11 12.14 46.14
C ALA A 698 3.81 12.36 45.35
N GLN A 699 3.82 13.37 44.47
CA GLN A 699 2.70 13.68 43.59
C GLN A 699 3.16 13.86 42.14
N ILE A 700 2.36 13.39 41.18
CA ILE A 700 2.51 13.72 39.77
C ILE A 700 1.58 14.90 39.48
N PRO A 701 2.10 16.10 39.17
CA PRO A 701 1.28 17.27 38.90
C PRO A 701 0.51 17.11 37.59
N GLY A 702 -0.71 17.63 37.55
CA GLY A 702 -1.57 17.58 36.38
C GLY A 702 -3.04 17.57 36.78
N GLU A 703 -3.89 17.58 35.78
CA GLU A 703 -5.31 17.27 35.90
C GLU A 703 -5.53 15.93 35.18
N PHE A 704 -6.20 15.00 35.85
CA PHE A 704 -6.37 13.64 35.36
C PHE A 704 -7.83 13.24 35.42
N SER A 705 -8.25 12.44 34.44
CA SER A 705 -9.60 11.92 34.31
C SER A 705 -9.59 10.43 34.62
N VAL A 706 -10.27 10.04 35.69
CA VAL A 706 -10.32 8.67 36.23
C VAL A 706 -11.75 8.22 36.46
N TYR A 707 -11.96 6.93 36.64
CA TYR A 707 -13.26 6.43 37.11
C TYR A 707 -13.56 6.93 38.53
N GLU A 708 -14.82 7.25 38.80
CA GLU A 708 -15.26 7.69 40.13
C GLU A 708 -15.22 6.52 41.12
N SER A 709 -15.79 5.38 40.75
CA SER A 709 -15.83 4.15 41.53
C SER A 709 -14.88 3.11 40.94
N VAL A 710 -13.88 2.72 41.72
CA VAL A 710 -12.96 1.63 41.40
C VAL A 710 -12.71 0.83 42.67
N ILE A 711 -13.24 -0.40 42.73
CA ILE A 711 -13.20 -1.23 43.93
C ILE A 711 -12.20 -2.39 43.77
N PRO A 712 -11.01 -2.31 44.39
CA PRO A 712 -10.02 -3.37 44.29
C PRO A 712 -10.47 -4.66 44.99
N ALA A 713 -10.15 -5.79 44.40
CA ALA A 713 -10.33 -7.12 44.98
C ALA A 713 -9.38 -7.36 46.16
N ALA A 714 -9.67 -8.37 46.98
CA ALA A 714 -8.79 -8.76 48.07
C ALA A 714 -7.42 -9.21 47.52
N GLY A 715 -6.35 -8.53 47.94
CA GLY A 715 -4.99 -8.81 47.49
C GLY A 715 -4.48 -7.90 46.36
N ALA A 716 -5.33 -7.02 45.81
CA ALA A 716 -4.89 -5.91 44.98
C ALA A 716 -4.37 -4.75 45.86
N GLU A 717 -3.34 -4.06 45.37
CA GLU A 717 -2.71 -2.91 46.01
C GLU A 717 -3.07 -1.63 45.27
N ILE A 718 -3.35 -0.55 46.01
CA ILE A 718 -3.60 0.77 45.44
C ILE A 718 -2.27 1.53 45.44
N PHE A 719 -1.76 1.84 44.25
CA PHE A 719 -0.53 2.63 44.11
C PHE A 719 -0.78 4.13 44.10
N ALA A 720 -1.92 4.58 43.56
CA ALA A 720 -2.20 6.00 43.48
C ALA A 720 -3.70 6.32 43.40
N THR A 721 -4.03 7.55 43.79
CA THR A 721 -5.39 8.09 43.78
C THR A 721 -5.44 9.45 43.09
N VAL A 722 -6.59 9.80 42.53
CA VAL A 722 -6.91 11.13 41.98
C VAL A 722 -8.21 11.58 42.62
N SER A 723 -8.18 12.72 43.31
CA SER A 723 -9.36 13.26 44.04
C SER A 723 -10.08 12.26 44.95
N GLY A 724 -9.36 11.27 45.48
CA GLY A 724 -9.91 10.23 46.36
C GLY A 724 -10.38 8.95 45.66
N SER A 725 -10.45 8.92 44.33
CA SER A 725 -10.72 7.73 43.53
C SER A 725 -9.44 6.92 43.28
N ASN A 726 -9.51 5.60 43.32
CA ASN A 726 -8.36 4.73 43.04
C ASN A 726 -8.03 4.80 41.54
N ALA A 727 -6.81 5.22 41.21
CA ALA A 727 -6.40 5.51 39.84
C ALA A 727 -5.40 4.49 39.28
N ILE A 728 -4.53 3.95 40.15
CA ILE A 728 -3.53 2.95 39.77
C ILE A 728 -3.63 1.77 40.72
N ILE A 729 -3.97 0.61 40.18
CA ILE A 729 -4.13 -0.63 40.93
C ILE A 729 -3.08 -1.63 40.46
N ALA A 730 -2.44 -2.32 41.39
CA ALA A 730 -1.59 -3.46 41.08
C ALA A 730 -2.17 -4.74 41.63
N HIS A 731 -2.11 -5.78 40.80
CA HIS A 731 -2.58 -7.11 41.14
C HIS A 731 -1.49 -8.13 40.82
N ARG A 732 -1.16 -8.97 41.81
CA ARG A 732 -0.17 -10.04 41.63
C ARG A 732 -0.87 -11.28 41.09
N VAL A 733 -0.44 -11.72 39.91
CA VAL A 733 -0.99 -12.90 39.23
C VAL A 733 0.12 -13.92 39.04
N GLY A 734 0.11 -14.97 39.86
CA GLY A 734 1.21 -15.95 39.88
C GLY A 734 2.56 -15.31 40.22
N ALA A 735 3.55 -15.48 39.34
CA ALA A 735 4.87 -14.87 39.49
C ALA A 735 4.96 -13.45 38.91
N GLY A 736 4.02 -13.04 38.05
CA GLY A 736 4.01 -11.74 37.40
C GLY A 736 3.15 -10.71 38.14
N GLY A 737 2.94 -9.59 37.46
CA GLY A 737 2.18 -8.46 37.99
C GLY A 737 1.40 -7.75 36.89
N VAL A 738 0.17 -7.37 37.24
CA VAL A 738 -0.72 -6.57 36.39
C VAL A 738 -0.87 -5.20 37.05
N VAL A 739 -0.68 -4.13 36.29
CA VAL A 739 -1.03 -2.77 36.69
C VAL A 739 -2.19 -2.30 35.84
N PHE A 740 -3.24 -1.80 36.48
CA PHE A 740 -4.39 -1.18 35.84
C PHE A 740 -4.37 0.32 36.07
N LEU A 741 -4.37 1.10 34.98
CA LEU A 741 -4.56 2.55 35.00
C LEU A 741 -6.04 2.85 34.75
N ALA A 742 -6.76 3.12 35.83
CA ALA A 742 -8.22 3.20 35.87
C ALA A 742 -8.75 4.59 35.43
N GLY A 743 -8.60 4.90 34.14
CA GLY A 743 -9.01 6.19 33.58
C GLY A 743 -8.43 6.49 32.21
N GLU A 744 -8.57 7.74 31.80
CA GLU A 744 -8.13 8.28 30.50
C GLU A 744 -6.61 8.54 30.50
N PHE A 745 -5.81 7.48 30.70
CA PHE A 745 -4.34 7.54 30.71
C PHE A 745 -3.71 7.23 29.35
N GLY A 746 -4.45 6.58 28.45
CA GLY A 746 -4.02 6.24 27.09
C GLY A 746 -4.33 7.32 26.05
N ILE A 747 -5.09 8.35 26.42
CA ILE A 747 -5.49 9.46 25.55
C ILE A 747 -5.11 10.81 26.18
N GLY A 748 -4.83 11.81 25.35
CA GLY A 748 -4.30 13.10 25.78
C GLY A 748 -2.83 13.04 26.22
N LEU A 749 -2.03 12.12 25.66
CA LEU A 749 -0.57 12.11 25.86
C LEU A 749 0.14 13.27 25.14
N PRO A 750 -0.26 13.70 23.93
CA PRO A 750 0.14 14.99 23.38
C PRO A 750 -0.44 16.13 24.24
N ALA A 751 0.36 17.18 24.48
CA ALA A 751 -0.06 18.35 25.26
C ALA A 751 -1.13 19.19 24.54
N ASN A 752 -1.13 19.16 23.21
CA ASN A 752 -2.17 19.71 22.35
C ASN A 752 -2.09 19.07 20.95
N HIS A 753 -3.18 19.19 20.22
CA HIS A 753 -3.33 18.77 18.83
C HIS A 753 -3.29 19.97 17.85
N GLU A 754 -2.89 21.17 18.31
CA GLU A 754 -2.99 22.40 17.51
C GLU A 754 -2.05 22.43 16.29
N ASN A 755 -0.96 21.67 16.33
CA ASN A 755 -0.01 21.55 15.23
C ASN A 755 -0.50 20.63 14.10
N GLU A 756 -1.64 19.96 14.26
CA GLU A 756 -2.15 18.89 13.39
C GLU A 756 -3.00 19.45 12.23
N LEU A 757 -2.44 20.40 11.47
CA LEU A 757 -3.12 21.09 10.36
C LEU A 757 -3.13 20.26 9.06
N ARG A 758 -4.31 19.97 8.52
CA ARG A 758 -4.52 19.19 7.27
C ARG A 758 -4.23 19.95 5.97
N ASP A 759 -3.55 21.10 6.03
CA ASP A 759 -3.43 22.00 4.88
C ASP A 759 -2.23 21.72 3.97
N ARG A 760 -1.32 20.81 4.37
CA ARG A 760 -0.13 20.37 3.60
C ARG A 760 0.89 21.48 3.30
N THR A 761 0.82 22.62 4.01
CA THR A 761 1.67 23.80 3.73
C THR A 761 2.88 23.94 4.65
N VAL A 762 2.87 23.27 5.80
CA VAL A 762 3.96 23.30 6.80
C VAL A 762 4.33 21.89 7.23
N ARG A 763 5.57 21.73 7.70
CA ARG A 763 5.96 20.52 8.41
C ARG A 763 5.32 20.52 9.80
N ILE A 764 4.68 19.43 10.18
CA ILE A 764 4.12 19.26 11.52
C ILE A 764 5.18 18.62 12.41
N GLN A 765 5.33 19.16 13.61
CA GLN A 765 6.23 18.64 14.61
C GLN A 765 5.43 17.89 15.69
N PRO A 766 5.92 16.75 16.17
CA PRO A 766 5.30 16.06 17.29
C PRO A 766 5.10 17.01 18.50
N SER A 767 3.88 17.08 19.05
CA SER A 767 3.52 17.98 20.16
C SER A 767 4.30 17.69 21.44
N GLU A 768 4.42 18.63 22.39
CA GLU A 768 4.98 18.32 23.72
C GLU A 768 4.17 17.21 24.42
N LEU A 769 4.75 16.55 25.42
CA LEU A 769 4.08 15.46 26.15
C LEU A 769 3.38 16.01 27.41
N SER A 770 2.18 15.49 27.70
CA SER A 770 1.34 15.87 28.84
C SER A 770 1.75 15.17 30.15
N GLY A 771 1.03 15.44 31.24
CA GLY A 771 1.21 14.76 32.52
C GLY A 771 0.96 13.25 32.46
N CYS A 772 0.06 12.77 31.59
CA CYS A 772 -0.22 11.34 31.42
C CYS A 772 1.00 10.57 30.89
N ALA A 773 1.80 11.20 30.02
CA ALA A 773 3.05 10.62 29.52
C ALA A 773 4.07 10.35 30.66
N ARG A 774 4.07 11.19 31.70
CA ARG A 774 4.88 10.95 32.90
C ARG A 774 4.37 9.79 33.73
N VAL A 775 3.06 9.59 33.84
CA VAL A 775 2.49 8.42 34.54
C VAL A 775 2.90 7.13 33.84
N LEU A 776 2.76 7.11 32.51
CA LEU A 776 3.16 5.98 31.69
C LEU A 776 4.66 5.70 31.85
N TRP A 777 5.50 6.75 31.81
CA TRP A 777 6.93 6.64 32.07
C TRP A 777 7.25 5.97 33.40
N GLU A 778 6.73 6.50 34.50
CA GLU A 778 7.04 6.00 35.85
C GLU A 778 6.56 4.55 36.02
N THR A 779 5.47 4.17 35.34
CA THR A 779 4.91 2.82 35.39
C THR A 779 5.78 1.81 34.62
N ILE A 780 6.32 2.18 33.46
CA ILE A 780 7.07 1.24 32.60
C ILE A 780 8.59 1.34 32.79
N SER A 781 9.13 2.42 33.35
CA SER A 781 10.59 2.68 33.44
C SER A 781 11.37 1.64 34.24
N GLN A 782 10.74 0.98 35.22
CA GLN A 782 11.35 -0.13 35.97
C GLN A 782 11.46 -1.43 35.14
N HIS A 783 10.71 -1.52 34.04
CA HIS A 783 10.53 -2.71 33.21
C HIS A 783 11.01 -2.51 31.75
N ALA A 784 11.17 -1.27 31.31
CA ALA A 784 11.73 -0.88 30.01
C ALA A 784 13.21 -0.51 30.13
N LEU A 785 13.96 -0.58 29.03
CA LEU A 785 15.35 -0.12 28.98
C LEU A 785 15.42 1.41 29.11
N ALA A 786 15.23 2.01 30.30
CA ALA A 786 15.62 3.42 30.45
C ALA A 786 15.76 3.90 31.90
N ASN A 787 17.02 4.07 32.31
CA ASN A 787 17.41 5.14 33.24
C ASN A 787 17.77 6.40 32.43
N ARG A 788 16.90 6.84 31.51
CA ARG A 788 17.18 8.01 30.66
C ARG A 788 15.97 8.92 30.55
N PRO A 789 16.16 10.25 30.59
CA PRO A 789 15.06 11.17 30.33
C PRO A 789 14.55 11.01 28.89
N LEU A 790 13.27 11.31 28.67
CA LEU A 790 12.70 11.42 27.33
C LEU A 790 13.56 12.34 26.46
N PRO A 791 13.89 11.94 25.20
CA PRO A 791 14.61 12.81 24.29
C PRO A 791 13.87 14.14 24.10
N THR A 792 14.60 15.25 24.15
CA THR A 792 14.05 16.59 23.88
C THR A 792 14.09 16.98 22.41
N ALA A 793 14.79 16.18 21.59
CA ALA A 793 14.88 16.34 20.15
C ALA A 793 14.15 15.18 19.47
N ASP A 794 13.68 15.40 18.25
CA ASP A 794 12.97 14.42 17.44
C ASP A 794 13.96 13.41 16.82
N VAL A 795 14.42 12.47 17.64
CA VAL A 795 15.38 11.43 17.24
C VAL A 795 14.77 10.07 17.46
N GLU A 796 14.72 9.26 16.41
CA GLU A 796 14.32 7.86 16.48
C GLU A 796 15.54 6.98 16.73
N LEU A 797 15.40 6.04 17.67
CA LEU A 797 16.39 4.98 17.93
C LEU A 797 15.69 3.62 17.87
N SER A 798 15.99 2.84 16.84
CA SER A 798 15.34 1.57 16.55
C SER A 798 16.39 0.44 16.53
N PRO A 799 16.59 -0.25 17.68
CA PRO A 799 17.52 -1.36 17.77
C PRO A 799 16.90 -2.67 17.28
N MET A 800 17.69 -3.44 16.53
CA MET A 800 17.31 -4.76 16.00
C MET A 800 18.37 -5.80 16.32
N ARG A 801 18.01 -7.08 16.20
CA ARG A 801 18.92 -8.23 16.19
C ARG A 801 18.73 -9.01 14.92
N ASN A 802 19.83 -9.37 14.25
CA ASN A 802 19.79 -10.20 13.04
C ASN A 802 20.00 -11.69 13.35
N ALA A 803 19.97 -12.53 12.32
CA ALA A 803 20.15 -13.98 12.44
C ALA A 803 21.51 -14.39 13.05
N ALA A 804 22.53 -13.53 12.95
CA ALA A 804 23.84 -13.72 13.58
C ALA A 804 23.89 -13.23 15.04
N ASP A 805 22.76 -12.75 15.58
CA ASP A 805 22.63 -12.08 16.89
C ASP A 805 23.43 -10.77 17.00
N ASP A 806 23.83 -10.20 15.86
CA ASP A 806 24.45 -8.88 15.82
C ASP A 806 23.41 -7.82 16.21
N LEU A 807 23.85 -6.82 16.97
CA LEU A 807 23.02 -5.67 17.28
C LEU A 807 23.09 -4.69 16.11
N LEU A 808 21.93 -4.39 15.52
CA LEU A 808 21.78 -3.28 14.60
C LEU A 808 21.12 -2.11 15.32
N LEU A 809 21.47 -0.88 14.95
CA LEU A 809 20.80 0.32 15.42
C LEU A 809 20.57 1.28 14.26
N PHE A 810 19.30 1.58 14.01
CA PHE A 810 18.87 2.67 13.16
C PHE A 810 18.68 3.90 14.04
N ALA A 811 19.48 4.94 13.80
CA ALA A 811 19.38 6.22 14.48
C ALA A 811 19.07 7.31 13.45
N LEU A 812 17.87 7.89 13.52
CA LEU A 812 17.38 8.89 12.56
C LEU A 812 17.22 10.22 13.29
N ASN A 813 17.88 11.27 12.78
CA ASN A 813 17.62 12.63 13.24
C ASN A 813 16.56 13.28 12.36
N TRP A 814 15.36 13.49 12.89
CA TRP A 814 14.29 14.17 12.16
C TRP A 814 14.44 15.70 12.19
N GLU A 815 15.39 16.25 12.94
CA GLU A 815 15.59 17.69 13.07
C GLU A 815 16.37 18.27 11.87
N GLU A 816 16.02 19.50 11.46
CA GLU A 816 16.78 20.29 10.49
C GLU A 816 18.08 20.89 11.07
N ARG A 817 18.50 20.40 12.24
CA ARG A 817 19.71 20.81 12.95
C ARG A 817 20.44 19.58 13.50
N PRO A 818 21.77 19.65 13.68
CA PRO A 818 22.50 18.58 14.32
C PRO A 818 22.03 18.32 15.76
N VAL A 819 22.02 17.06 16.16
CA VAL A 819 21.66 16.61 17.51
C VAL A 819 22.75 15.67 18.04
N SER A 820 23.03 15.75 19.34
CA SER A 820 23.86 14.76 20.03
C SER A 820 22.97 13.95 20.96
N VAL A 821 22.98 12.63 20.77
CA VAL A 821 22.31 11.69 21.65
C VAL A 821 23.33 10.72 22.22
N GLU A 822 23.12 10.32 23.46
CA GLU A 822 23.87 9.24 24.05
C GLU A 822 23.08 7.95 23.84
N VAL A 823 23.70 6.85 23.41
CA VAL A 823 23.05 5.54 23.23
C VAL A 823 23.69 4.52 24.16
N ALA A 824 22.87 3.84 24.96
CA ALA A 824 23.32 2.77 25.85
C ALA A 824 23.16 1.45 25.10
N LEU A 825 24.28 0.76 24.88
CA LEU A 825 24.33 -0.48 24.13
C LEU A 825 24.57 -1.67 25.09
N PRO A 826 23.95 -2.83 24.82
CA PRO A 826 24.19 -4.05 25.58
C PRO A 826 25.58 -4.65 25.31
N VAL A 827 26.22 -4.28 24.20
CA VAL A 827 27.53 -4.78 23.75
C VAL A 827 28.48 -3.62 23.48
N GLY A 828 29.78 -3.87 23.64
CA GLY A 828 30.84 -2.91 23.40
C GLY A 828 31.72 -3.31 22.22
N GLY A 829 32.65 -2.42 21.85
CA GLY A 829 33.65 -2.71 20.81
C GLY A 829 33.51 -1.84 19.57
N ALA A 830 34.23 -2.22 18.51
CA ALA A 830 34.17 -1.54 17.22
C ALA A 830 32.89 -1.92 16.47
N GLY A 831 32.19 -0.92 15.95
CA GLY A 831 31.01 -1.11 15.10
C GLY A 831 31.27 -0.65 13.68
N GLU A 832 30.64 -1.33 12.72
CA GLU A 832 30.54 -0.89 11.33
C GLU A 832 29.40 0.13 11.22
N VAL A 833 29.60 1.21 10.49
CA VAL A 833 28.62 2.29 10.39
C VAL A 833 28.49 2.79 8.97
N PHE A 834 27.25 3.00 8.54
CA PHE A 834 26.91 3.83 7.39
C PHE A 834 26.14 5.06 7.84
N ARG A 835 26.41 6.19 7.20
CA ARG A 835 25.72 7.46 7.42
C ARG A 835 25.11 7.91 6.11
N LEU A 836 23.85 8.34 6.15
CA LEU A 836 23.13 8.94 5.03
C LEU A 836 22.85 10.41 5.37
N GLY A 837 23.44 11.31 4.60
CA GLY A 837 23.27 12.76 4.75
C GLY A 837 22.00 13.29 4.06
N GLU A 838 21.66 14.55 4.36
CA GLU A 838 20.53 15.25 3.74
C GLU A 838 20.67 15.45 2.21
N ASP A 839 21.87 15.29 1.68
CA ASP A 839 22.21 15.35 0.26
C ASP A 839 22.06 14.00 -0.46
N GLY A 840 21.60 12.95 0.25
CA GLY A 840 21.47 11.60 -0.30
C GLY A 840 22.78 10.80 -0.31
N ALA A 841 23.90 11.36 0.18
CA ALA A 841 25.19 10.68 0.13
C ALA A 841 25.34 9.65 1.27
N VAL A 842 25.76 8.43 0.92
CA VAL A 842 26.07 7.36 1.88
C VAL A 842 27.58 7.24 2.10
N ALA A 843 28.02 7.32 3.36
CA ALA A 843 29.44 7.22 3.73
C ALA A 843 29.69 6.17 4.82
N PRO A 844 30.69 5.27 4.65
CA PRO A 844 31.12 4.37 5.70
C PRO A 844 31.97 5.10 6.76
N VAL A 845 31.76 4.78 8.03
CA VAL A 845 32.54 5.30 9.17
C VAL A 845 32.80 4.15 10.16
N SER A 846 33.85 4.27 10.96
CA SER A 846 34.09 3.35 12.08
C SER A 846 33.83 4.07 13.41
N VAL A 847 33.12 3.41 14.32
CA VAL A 847 32.90 3.91 15.70
C VAL A 847 33.33 2.87 16.72
N THR A 848 33.53 3.30 17.96
CA THR A 848 33.87 2.39 19.08
C THR A 848 33.04 2.76 20.30
N ALA A 849 32.25 1.83 20.80
CA ALA A 849 31.50 1.98 22.04
C ALA A 849 32.40 1.72 23.25
N GLY A 850 32.43 2.65 24.21
CA GLY A 850 33.27 2.57 25.40
C GLY A 850 32.50 2.03 26.62
N PRO A 851 33.18 1.40 27.60
CA PRO A 851 32.54 0.96 28.83
C PRO A 851 32.19 2.13 29.75
N ASP A 852 30.99 2.11 30.35
CA ASP A 852 30.55 3.04 31.38
C ASP A 852 29.59 2.37 32.39
N ALA A 853 29.92 2.43 33.68
CA ALA A 853 29.10 1.95 34.80
C ALA A 853 28.43 0.56 34.62
N GLY A 854 29.10 -0.39 33.95
CA GLY A 854 28.58 -1.74 33.71
C GLY A 854 27.69 -1.88 32.47
N ARG A 855 27.65 -0.85 31.61
CA ARG A 855 27.02 -0.84 30.28
C ARG A 855 28.03 -0.30 29.26
N PHE A 856 27.67 -0.31 27.98
CA PHE A 856 28.45 0.39 26.95
C PHE A 856 27.69 1.64 26.50
N VAL A 857 28.42 2.75 26.35
CA VAL A 857 27.85 4.03 25.97
C VAL A 857 28.49 4.49 24.67
N LEU A 858 27.65 4.86 23.71
CA LEU A 858 28.03 5.44 22.43
C LEU A 858 27.49 6.88 22.36
N PRO A 859 28.36 7.91 22.45
CA PRO A 859 27.96 9.27 22.12
C PRO A 859 27.81 9.37 20.59
N LEU A 860 26.60 9.64 20.13
CA LEU A 860 26.28 9.75 18.71
C LEU A 860 25.95 11.21 18.38
N SER A 861 26.81 11.83 17.57
CA SER A 861 26.50 13.10 16.93
C SER A 861 25.85 12.81 15.58
N LEU A 862 24.63 13.30 15.39
CA LEU A 862 23.87 13.22 14.14
C LEU A 862 23.85 14.62 13.50
N GLY A 863 24.18 14.70 12.22
CA GLY A 863 23.97 15.89 11.39
C GLY A 863 22.47 16.18 11.23
N ALA A 864 22.12 17.35 10.70
CA ALA A 864 20.73 17.64 10.36
C ALA A 864 20.19 16.56 9.42
N GLN A 865 18.99 16.05 9.70
CA GLN A 865 18.29 15.07 8.88
C GLN A 865 19.02 13.72 8.68
N GLU A 866 20.16 13.50 9.35
CA GLU A 866 21.04 12.38 9.05
C GLU A 866 20.48 11.06 9.61
N VAL A 867 20.69 9.98 8.86
CA VAL A 867 20.48 8.61 9.35
C VAL A 867 21.82 7.93 9.55
N VAL A 868 21.94 7.21 10.67
CA VAL A 868 23.08 6.36 10.95
C VAL A 868 22.58 4.94 11.22
N VAL A 869 23.10 3.98 10.45
CA VAL A 869 22.88 2.56 10.69
C VAL A 869 24.18 1.96 11.20
N LEU A 870 24.11 1.36 12.39
CA LEU A 870 25.26 0.74 13.06
C LEU A 870 25.06 -0.75 13.16
N ARG A 871 26.16 -1.50 13.03
CA ARG A 871 26.24 -2.93 13.36
C ARG A 871 27.33 -3.18 14.40
N PHE A 872 26.98 -3.89 15.46
CA PHE A 872 27.92 -4.44 16.43
C PHE A 872 27.82 -5.96 16.39
N ALA A 873 28.93 -6.61 16.04
CA ALA A 873 28.99 -8.06 16.00
C ALA A 873 28.72 -8.67 17.38
N ALA A 874 28.01 -9.80 17.41
CA ALA A 874 27.91 -10.61 18.63
C ALA A 874 29.31 -11.02 19.12
N GLN A 875 29.55 -10.98 20.43
CA GLN A 875 30.84 -11.32 21.05
C GLN A 875 30.93 -12.78 21.48
#